data_AF-A0A2H8U091-F1
#
_entry.id   AF-A0A2H8U091-F1
#
_cell.length_a   1.000
_cell.length_b   1.000
_cell.length_c   1.000
_cell.angle_alpha   90.00
_cell.angle_beta   90.00
_cell.angle_gamma   90.00
#
_symmetry.space_group_name_H-M   'P 1'
#
loop_
_entity.id
_entity.type
_entity.pdbx_description
1 polymer ?
#
loop_
_entity_poly.entity_id
_entity_poly.type
_entity_poly.pdbx_seq_one_letter_code
_entity_poly.pdbx_strand_id
1 'polypeptide(L)'
;MKDYQVKLKKSIENKKYLDNQQFTNIIEYICENIVSHEFLDLVLKYLEIYSQQISLIPKRLFIHLLSNTKEKTLHPLILFLVLRHNDIDYDLNLDNLPVEQWTYLMSALYKRLPEMLCDPVIVRNTMNKINTYKMLIDSPPWFNENGDIFIGLHLIGFDEDECDELFNKLKTNWSIFKITMTAVSFVDLVAAKCNKELEFTQFLITTLFSLSPASDDIVWLSNQIINNLKLLEINCPIQISDWDDIIMKAVKYGLVEENPEYCFIRVLRKLVKKANIDKSITSKSFELLAGHSQFSNIMLSRDAKRIQKEEVLKLIETLIKKEPSIMAVSHVPLFLCSYNASLSVIDQILLRILFRYEENSIPMSNYRPYLWGSFAISHYQVKNHLISKTLNSFPSTTEVLSYIPLKRLKETISCFPINRTLHIKDQKIVHYTSNDPSQMFDPSFFLPMISSLLATEAPLSIEKFNRSGCLSMVLACLGSYDCSMRSAAYHVLTLLRSHLFCRRAENLFWDHFSSWVAQGIQDLHLKPPPQLSMIQALFLGRMVLAMANHEKGIESTCCRILLARPAARLNHIPELKTFLTAFSGLKDKTLHIRWFFEILRDGTRSTSDWQVLKNMDLFNLFLVIFKCGHQKDRLLILKIMEATFRIHPATNGGTGPWALSLMVAISKYPKELSTEEILLAFKCLQSLSGSSYISLPAVDFWLFLFLEYGKNPDISPEGFDTLNNLVSKFQNISELFDNSCLKDILNCGIVSSVLSDDEAFKCQSVLEYGMDGIQIQESNNYLFLPTLLRILKAKV
;
A
#
# COMPACT_ATOMS: atom_id res chain seq x y z
N MET A 1 51.86 14.43 -39.10
CA MET A 1 51.64 14.10 -37.67
C MET A 1 52.09 15.19 -36.70
N LYS A 2 53.39 15.51 -36.58
CA LYS A 2 53.90 16.49 -35.58
C LYS A 2 53.24 17.88 -35.68
N ASP A 3 53.03 18.40 -36.89
CA ASP A 3 52.36 19.70 -37.08
C ASP A 3 50.89 19.70 -36.61
N TYR A 4 50.17 18.58 -36.79
CA TYR A 4 48.79 18.45 -36.32
C TYR A 4 48.73 18.29 -34.79
N GLN A 5 49.68 17.58 -34.18
CA GLN A 5 49.81 17.48 -32.72
C GLN A 5 50.06 18.85 -32.07
N VAL A 6 50.98 19.64 -32.64
CA VAL A 6 51.28 21.00 -32.15
C VAL A 6 50.07 21.92 -32.29
N LYS A 7 49.34 21.83 -33.42
CA LYS A 7 48.10 22.60 -33.63
C LYS A 7 47.01 22.23 -32.61
N LEU A 8 46.75 20.94 -32.39
CA LEU A 8 45.78 20.49 -31.38
C LEU A 8 46.17 20.92 -29.95
N LYS A 9 47.43 20.73 -29.55
CA LYS A 9 47.93 21.19 -28.24
C LYS A 9 47.73 22.70 -28.06
N LYS A 10 48.13 23.49 -29.05
CA LYS A 10 47.99 24.96 -29.00
C LYS A 10 46.52 25.40 -28.98
N SER A 11 45.61 24.70 -29.64
CA SER A 11 44.17 24.98 -29.61
C SER A 11 43.54 24.61 -28.26
N ILE A 12 43.95 23.50 -27.64
CA ILE A 12 43.50 23.08 -26.30
C ILE A 12 44.00 24.08 -25.24
N GLU A 13 45.30 24.40 -25.24
CA GLU A 13 45.94 25.30 -24.26
C GLU A 13 45.37 26.72 -24.32
N ASN A 14 45.09 27.22 -25.53
CA ASN A 14 44.55 28.57 -25.72
C ASN A 14 43.02 28.62 -25.78
N LYS A 15 42.31 27.50 -25.53
CA LYS A 15 40.85 27.36 -25.69
C LYS A 15 40.34 27.99 -26.99
N LYS A 16 41.00 27.70 -28.10
CA LYS A 16 40.69 28.26 -29.42
C LYS A 16 40.01 27.21 -30.31
N TYR A 17 38.85 27.56 -30.87
CA TYR A 17 38.13 26.73 -31.83
C TYR A 17 38.94 26.57 -33.13
N LEU A 18 39.08 25.33 -33.62
CA LEU A 18 39.68 25.03 -34.92
C LEU A 18 38.60 25.18 -35.98
N ASP A 19 38.92 25.82 -37.10
CA ASP A 19 37.99 25.88 -38.23
C ASP A 19 37.63 24.45 -38.71
N ASN A 20 36.39 24.27 -39.17
CA ASN A 20 35.85 22.96 -39.51
C ASN A 20 36.69 22.26 -40.59
N GLN A 21 37.20 23.00 -41.58
CA GLN A 21 38.08 22.47 -42.63
C GLN A 21 39.40 21.93 -42.04
N GLN A 22 39.96 22.63 -41.05
CA GLN A 22 41.22 22.25 -40.41
C GLN A 22 41.06 21.02 -39.53
N PHE A 23 39.93 20.92 -38.82
CA PHE A 23 39.59 19.75 -38.04
C PHE A 23 39.36 18.53 -38.93
N THR A 24 38.61 18.67 -40.03
CA THR A 24 38.41 17.58 -41.00
C THR A 24 39.73 17.06 -41.55
N ASN A 25 40.67 17.93 -41.94
CA ASN A 25 42.00 17.50 -42.41
C ASN A 25 42.80 16.69 -41.38
N ILE A 26 42.65 17.00 -40.09
CA ILE A 26 43.29 16.23 -39.01
C ILE A 26 42.67 14.83 -38.92
N ILE A 27 41.34 14.76 -39.01
CA ILE A 27 40.62 13.49 -38.94
C ILE A 27 40.87 12.62 -40.18
N GLU A 28 40.93 13.19 -41.37
CA GLU A 28 41.29 12.47 -42.60
C GLU A 28 42.71 11.91 -42.52
N TYR A 29 43.66 12.69 -41.98
CA TYR A 29 45.02 12.22 -41.75
C TYR A 29 45.06 10.99 -40.82
N ILE A 30 44.22 10.97 -39.78
CA ILE A 30 44.09 9.81 -38.88
C ILE A 30 43.48 8.61 -39.61
N CYS A 31 42.50 8.82 -40.50
CA CYS A 31 41.90 7.73 -41.27
C CYS A 31 42.88 7.07 -42.24
N GLU A 32 43.87 7.80 -42.74
CA GLU A 32 44.84 7.31 -43.74
C GLU A 32 46.13 6.75 -43.12
N ASN A 33 46.39 6.99 -41.83
CA ASN A 33 47.66 6.67 -41.20
C ASN A 33 47.48 5.96 -39.86
N ILE A 34 48.41 5.07 -39.50
CA ILE A 34 48.52 4.55 -38.13
C ILE A 34 49.17 5.63 -37.26
N VAL A 35 48.50 6.03 -36.18
CA VAL A 35 48.93 7.12 -35.31
C VAL A 35 49.11 6.67 -33.87
N SER A 36 49.97 7.37 -33.13
CA SER A 36 50.27 7.08 -31.71
C SER A 36 49.08 7.38 -30.79
N HIS A 37 48.94 6.63 -29.69
CA HIS A 37 47.96 6.88 -28.62
C HIS A 37 48.00 8.33 -28.11
N GLU A 38 49.18 8.93 -27.94
CA GLU A 38 49.31 10.34 -27.53
C GLU A 38 48.60 11.33 -28.48
N PHE A 39 48.51 11.00 -29.77
CA PHE A 39 47.79 11.84 -30.72
C PHE A 39 46.28 11.67 -30.61
N LEU A 40 45.83 10.44 -30.40
CA LEU A 40 44.42 10.11 -30.17
C LEU A 40 43.90 10.71 -28.85
N ASP A 41 44.74 10.77 -27.80
CA ASP A 41 44.44 11.45 -26.54
C ASP A 41 44.25 12.96 -26.71
N LEU A 42 45.06 13.59 -27.56
CA LEU A 42 44.91 15.02 -27.88
C LEU A 42 43.61 15.29 -28.64
N VAL A 43 43.23 14.40 -29.55
CA VAL A 43 41.95 14.48 -30.27
C VAL A 43 40.78 14.31 -29.31
N LEU A 44 40.85 13.35 -28.38
CA LEU A 44 39.84 13.14 -27.35
C LEU A 44 39.66 14.39 -26.47
N LYS A 45 40.76 14.90 -25.89
CA LYS A 45 40.73 16.11 -25.04
C LYS A 45 40.19 17.33 -25.79
N TYR A 46 40.49 17.44 -27.08
CA TYR A 46 39.96 18.52 -27.92
C TYR A 46 38.45 18.38 -28.12
N LEU A 47 37.96 17.18 -28.44
CA LEU A 47 36.55 16.89 -28.64
C LEU A 47 35.70 16.98 -27.36
N GLU A 48 36.29 16.70 -26.20
CA GLU A 48 35.64 16.94 -24.90
C GLU A 48 35.33 18.43 -24.67
N ILE A 49 36.21 19.32 -25.14
CA ILE A 49 36.01 20.78 -25.05
C ILE A 49 35.06 21.27 -26.16
N TYR A 50 35.19 20.72 -27.37
CA TYR A 50 34.47 21.18 -28.58
C TYR A 50 33.59 20.08 -29.20
N SER A 51 32.59 19.63 -28.45
CA SER A 51 31.68 18.54 -28.85
C SER A 51 30.85 18.82 -30.12
N GLN A 52 30.75 20.08 -30.57
CA GLN A 52 30.02 20.46 -31.79
C GLN A 52 30.64 19.89 -33.08
N GLN A 53 31.94 19.60 -33.09
CA GLN A 53 32.66 19.09 -34.27
C GLN A 53 32.56 17.56 -34.43
N ILE A 54 31.83 16.87 -33.55
CA ILE A 54 31.62 15.42 -33.63
C ILE A 54 30.90 15.04 -34.93
N SER A 55 30.00 15.89 -35.44
CA SER A 55 29.28 15.67 -36.71
C SER A 55 30.19 15.66 -37.95
N LEU A 56 31.41 16.19 -37.85
CA LEU A 56 32.38 16.24 -38.95
C LEU A 56 33.26 14.99 -39.01
N ILE A 57 33.12 14.08 -38.04
CA ILE A 57 33.92 12.86 -37.96
C ILE A 57 33.34 11.83 -38.93
N PRO A 58 34.10 11.37 -39.93
CA PRO A 58 33.59 10.42 -40.91
C PRO A 58 33.52 9.00 -40.30
N LYS A 59 32.51 8.24 -40.69
CA LYS A 59 32.28 6.84 -40.23
C LYS A 59 33.52 5.94 -40.40
N ARG A 60 34.32 6.16 -41.45
CA ARG A 60 35.57 5.41 -41.71
C ARG A 60 36.62 5.51 -40.60
N LEU A 61 36.63 6.60 -39.82
CA LEU A 61 37.57 6.76 -38.70
C LEU A 61 37.34 5.67 -37.65
N PHE A 62 36.07 5.38 -37.34
CA PHE A 62 35.69 4.39 -36.35
C PHE A 62 36.17 2.99 -36.75
N ILE A 63 35.98 2.62 -38.02
CA ILE A 63 36.45 1.34 -38.59
C ILE A 63 37.99 1.26 -38.57
N HIS A 64 38.68 2.35 -38.91
CA HIS A 64 40.14 2.42 -38.87
C HIS A 64 40.69 2.27 -37.44
N LEU A 65 40.04 2.87 -36.45
CA LEU A 65 40.43 2.76 -35.04
C LEU A 65 40.19 1.35 -34.48
N LEU A 66 39.08 0.70 -34.85
CA LEU A 66 38.78 -0.69 -34.47
C LEU A 66 39.74 -1.70 -35.10
N SER A 67 40.11 -1.50 -36.36
CA SER A 67 40.97 -2.44 -37.12
C SER A 67 42.46 -2.35 -36.78
N ASN A 68 42.94 -1.19 -36.29
CA ASN A 68 44.37 -0.94 -36.04
C ASN A 68 44.80 -1.03 -34.56
N THR A 69 43.91 -1.40 -33.64
CA THR A 69 44.27 -1.63 -32.23
C THR A 69 45.01 -2.95 -32.05
N LYS A 70 46.35 -2.88 -32.02
CA LYS A 70 47.23 -4.03 -31.70
C LYS A 70 47.32 -4.33 -30.20
N GLU A 71 46.92 -3.39 -29.33
CA GLU A 71 46.93 -3.55 -27.87
C GLU A 71 45.68 -4.28 -27.36
N LYS A 72 45.77 -4.94 -26.19
CA LYS A 72 44.64 -5.67 -25.58
C LYS A 72 43.45 -4.79 -25.19
N THR A 73 43.58 -3.46 -25.23
CA THR A 73 42.57 -2.49 -24.79
C THR A 73 42.23 -1.47 -25.89
N LEU A 74 40.94 -1.21 -26.10
CA LEU A 74 40.45 -0.18 -27.03
C LEU A 74 40.74 1.23 -26.48
N HIS A 75 41.11 2.17 -27.36
CA HIS A 75 41.37 3.56 -26.98
C HIS A 75 40.08 4.25 -26.47
N PRO A 76 40.10 5.08 -25.41
CA PRO A 76 38.92 5.78 -24.88
C PRO A 76 38.18 6.67 -25.89
N LEU A 77 38.89 7.14 -26.91
CA LEU A 77 38.30 7.87 -28.05
C LEU A 77 37.20 7.06 -28.76
N ILE A 78 37.35 5.74 -28.85
CA ILE A 78 36.35 4.85 -29.47
C ILE A 78 35.05 4.89 -28.65
N LEU A 79 35.12 4.83 -27.32
CA LEU A 79 33.96 4.99 -26.43
C LEU A 79 33.30 6.36 -26.60
N PHE A 80 34.10 7.41 -26.62
CA PHE A 80 33.61 8.79 -26.74
C PHE A 80 32.80 8.99 -28.02
N LEU A 81 33.26 8.42 -29.14
CA LEU A 81 32.58 8.50 -30.43
C LEU A 81 31.27 7.69 -30.45
N VAL A 82 31.27 6.47 -29.88
CA VAL A 82 30.06 5.61 -29.80
C VAL A 82 28.93 6.28 -29.01
N LEU A 83 29.26 6.99 -27.92
CA LEU A 83 28.28 7.64 -27.06
C LEU A 83 27.66 8.92 -27.63
N ARG A 84 28.29 9.54 -28.65
CA ARG A 84 27.92 10.89 -29.12
C ARG A 84 27.45 10.95 -30.57
N HIS A 85 27.58 9.88 -31.33
CA HIS A 85 27.24 9.86 -32.76
C HIS A 85 25.84 9.28 -32.98
N ASN A 86 24.82 10.08 -33.32
CA ASN A 86 23.43 9.59 -33.39
C ASN A 86 23.16 8.52 -34.47
N ASP A 87 23.91 8.49 -35.58
CA ASP A 87 23.69 7.54 -36.69
C ASP A 87 24.67 6.36 -36.69
N ILE A 88 24.54 5.45 -35.73
CA ILE A 88 25.27 4.18 -35.73
C ILE A 88 24.43 3.14 -36.47
N ASP A 89 24.49 3.22 -37.79
CA ASP A 89 24.08 2.15 -38.69
C ASP A 89 25.40 1.65 -39.28
N TYR A 90 26.02 0.68 -38.60
CA TYR A 90 27.34 0.21 -38.98
C TYR A 90 27.30 -1.26 -39.36
N ASP A 91 27.50 -1.50 -40.66
CA ASP A 91 27.86 -2.79 -41.24
C ASP A 91 29.31 -3.15 -40.84
N LEU A 92 29.55 -3.30 -39.52
CA LEU A 92 30.87 -3.61 -38.97
C LEU A 92 31.11 -5.09 -39.12
N ASN A 93 32.12 -5.44 -39.90
CA ASN A 93 32.70 -6.78 -39.88
C ASN A 93 33.49 -6.96 -38.56
N LEU A 94 32.76 -7.20 -37.47
CA LEU A 94 33.30 -7.33 -36.11
C LEU A 94 33.95 -8.69 -35.85
N ASP A 95 33.93 -9.61 -36.81
CA ASP A 95 34.33 -11.02 -36.66
C ASP A 95 35.76 -11.19 -36.14
N ASN A 96 36.66 -10.26 -36.42
CA ASN A 96 38.09 -10.37 -36.06
C ASN A 96 38.47 -9.80 -34.68
N LEU A 97 37.56 -9.20 -33.90
CA LEU A 97 37.89 -8.67 -32.55
C LEU A 97 38.01 -9.77 -31.46
N PRO A 98 39.05 -9.75 -30.60
CA PRO A 98 39.16 -10.57 -29.40
C PRO A 98 38.01 -10.34 -28.39
N VAL A 99 37.67 -11.38 -27.62
CA VAL A 99 36.56 -11.36 -26.64
C VAL A 99 36.69 -10.20 -25.64
N GLU A 100 37.89 -9.93 -25.12
CA GLU A 100 38.16 -8.85 -24.15
C GLU A 100 37.81 -7.46 -24.72
N GLN A 101 38.24 -7.16 -25.95
CA GLN A 101 37.93 -5.89 -26.62
C GLN A 101 36.44 -5.80 -27.00
N TRP A 102 35.85 -6.94 -27.37
CA TRP A 102 34.44 -7.05 -27.69
C TRP A 102 33.56 -6.76 -26.45
N THR A 103 33.93 -7.25 -25.26
CA THR A 103 33.22 -6.93 -24.00
C THR A 103 33.25 -5.43 -23.66
N TYR A 104 34.39 -4.76 -23.88
CA TYR A 104 34.53 -3.31 -23.67
C TYR A 104 33.66 -2.50 -24.64
N LEU A 105 33.63 -2.89 -25.92
CA LEU A 105 32.77 -2.26 -26.93
C LEU A 105 31.29 -2.40 -26.58
N MET A 106 30.85 -3.59 -26.16
CA MET A 106 29.45 -3.85 -25.78
C MET A 106 29.01 -3.06 -24.55
N SER A 107 29.90 -2.86 -23.56
CA SER A 107 29.60 -1.98 -22.40
C SER A 107 29.35 -0.52 -22.82
N ALA A 108 29.97 -0.07 -23.92
CA ALA A 108 29.76 1.26 -24.49
C ALA A 108 28.42 1.37 -25.21
N LEU A 109 28.09 0.34 -25.98
CA LEU A 109 26.85 0.23 -26.75
C LEU A 109 25.63 0.03 -25.85
N TYR A 110 25.82 -0.43 -24.60
CA TYR A 110 24.76 -0.57 -23.60
C TYR A 110 23.91 0.70 -23.44
N LYS A 111 24.51 1.91 -23.50
CA LYS A 111 23.74 3.17 -23.40
C LYS A 111 22.79 3.41 -24.59
N ARG A 112 22.88 2.58 -25.64
CA ARG A 112 22.09 2.63 -26.88
C ARG A 112 21.35 1.32 -27.14
N LEU A 113 21.09 0.54 -26.08
CA LEU A 113 20.46 -0.78 -26.14
C LEU A 113 19.24 -0.86 -27.09
N PRO A 114 18.28 0.09 -27.12
CA PRO A 114 17.10 -0.02 -27.99
C PRO A 114 17.42 0.05 -29.49
N GLU A 115 18.43 0.83 -29.88
CA GLU A 115 18.82 1.00 -31.28
C GLU A 115 19.68 -0.18 -31.75
N MET A 116 20.57 -0.68 -30.87
CA MET A 116 21.45 -1.81 -31.15
C MET A 116 20.67 -3.12 -31.37
N LEU A 117 19.58 -3.32 -30.61
CA LEU A 117 18.73 -4.49 -30.73
C LEU A 117 17.92 -4.52 -32.05
N CYS A 118 17.79 -3.39 -32.75
CA CYS A 118 17.14 -3.31 -34.06
C CYS A 118 18.07 -3.68 -35.23
N ASP A 119 19.38 -3.77 -35.00
CA ASP A 119 20.37 -4.11 -36.04
C ASP A 119 20.63 -5.64 -36.08
N PRO A 120 20.16 -6.34 -37.13
CA PRO A 120 20.30 -7.80 -37.23
C PRO A 120 21.75 -8.27 -37.38
N VAL A 121 22.67 -7.42 -37.87
CA VAL A 121 24.09 -7.76 -38.05
C VAL A 121 24.79 -7.79 -36.70
N ILE A 122 24.52 -6.80 -35.84
CA ILE A 122 25.10 -6.74 -34.49
C ILE A 122 24.60 -7.91 -33.64
N VAL A 123 23.30 -8.23 -33.69
CA VAL A 123 22.73 -9.37 -32.96
C VAL A 123 23.35 -10.70 -33.41
N ARG A 124 23.47 -10.94 -34.72
CA ARG A 124 24.08 -12.17 -35.25
C ARG A 124 25.55 -12.31 -34.87
N ASN A 125 26.34 -11.24 -34.97
CA ASN A 125 27.75 -11.25 -34.59
C ASN A 125 27.93 -11.48 -33.09
N THR A 126 27.01 -10.96 -32.28
CA THR A 126 26.97 -11.19 -30.84
C THR A 126 26.73 -12.66 -30.50
N MET A 127 25.76 -13.31 -31.15
CA MET A 127 25.44 -14.73 -30.91
C MET A 127 26.57 -15.67 -31.31
N ASN A 128 27.25 -15.38 -32.43
CA ASN A 128 28.36 -16.22 -32.90
C ASN A 128 29.61 -16.13 -32.00
N LYS A 129 29.82 -15.01 -31.31
CA LYS A 129 31.02 -14.77 -30.49
C LYS A 129 30.85 -15.13 -29.03
N ILE A 130 29.67 -14.91 -28.47
CA ILE A 130 29.40 -15.25 -27.09
C ILE A 130 28.99 -16.72 -27.03
N ASN A 131 29.87 -17.56 -26.47
CA ASN A 131 29.45 -18.88 -26.02
C ASN A 131 28.58 -18.74 -24.75
N THR A 132 27.27 -18.65 -24.94
CA THR A 132 26.26 -18.46 -23.89
C THR A 132 26.37 -19.51 -22.78
N TYR A 133 26.59 -20.77 -23.13
CA TYR A 133 26.78 -21.85 -22.16
C TYR A 133 28.01 -21.61 -21.26
N LYS A 134 29.13 -21.19 -21.86
CA LYS A 134 30.34 -20.86 -21.10
C LYS A 134 30.16 -19.63 -20.22
N MET A 135 29.44 -18.61 -20.69
CA MET A 135 29.14 -17.42 -19.87
C MET A 135 28.29 -17.76 -18.64
N LEU A 136 27.31 -18.65 -18.78
CA LEU A 136 26.46 -19.10 -17.68
C LEU A 136 27.25 -19.91 -16.63
N ILE A 137 28.17 -20.77 -17.06
CA ILE A 137 29.00 -21.57 -16.14
C ILE A 137 30.08 -20.72 -15.47
N ASP A 138 30.84 -19.95 -16.25
CA ASP A 138 31.99 -19.21 -15.72
C ASP A 138 31.54 -17.96 -14.94
N SER A 139 30.38 -17.40 -15.29
CA SER A 139 29.77 -16.18 -14.74
C SER A 139 30.80 -15.05 -14.50
N PRO A 140 31.48 -14.57 -15.55
CA PRO A 140 32.49 -13.50 -15.41
C PRO A 140 31.86 -12.19 -14.91
N PRO A 141 32.60 -11.30 -14.21
CA PRO A 141 32.06 -10.05 -13.65
C PRO A 141 31.30 -9.21 -14.69
N TRP A 142 31.87 -9.09 -15.89
CA TRP A 142 31.27 -8.36 -17.01
C TRP A 142 29.89 -8.91 -17.42
N PHE A 143 29.67 -10.23 -17.36
CA PHE A 143 28.37 -10.83 -17.65
C PHE A 143 27.31 -10.36 -16.64
N ASN A 144 27.66 -10.30 -15.36
CA ASN A 144 26.75 -9.82 -14.33
C ASN A 144 26.47 -8.30 -14.46
N GLU A 145 27.46 -7.50 -14.82
CA GLU A 145 27.34 -6.05 -15.03
C GLU A 145 26.48 -5.67 -16.26
N ASN A 146 26.41 -6.55 -17.27
CA ASN A 146 25.74 -6.28 -18.55
C ASN A 146 24.54 -7.20 -18.80
N GLY A 147 23.87 -7.67 -17.74
CA GLY A 147 22.81 -8.68 -17.84
C GLY A 147 21.62 -8.33 -18.76
N ASP A 148 21.27 -7.04 -18.82
CA ASP A 148 20.20 -6.54 -19.69
C ASP A 148 20.47 -6.77 -21.19
N ILE A 149 21.75 -6.75 -21.59
CA ILE A 149 22.13 -7.04 -22.99
C ILE A 149 21.77 -8.48 -23.33
N PHE A 150 22.09 -9.42 -22.43
CA PHE A 150 21.80 -10.83 -22.60
C PHE A 150 20.30 -11.12 -22.59
N ILE A 151 19.54 -10.45 -21.73
CA ILE A 151 18.08 -10.52 -21.71
C ILE A 151 17.50 -10.00 -23.03
N GLY A 152 18.02 -8.88 -23.56
CA GLY A 152 17.62 -8.34 -24.87
C GLY A 152 17.96 -9.26 -26.04
N LEU A 153 19.16 -9.86 -26.04
CA LEU A 153 19.59 -10.84 -27.06
C LEU A 153 18.72 -12.09 -27.07
N HIS A 154 18.31 -12.57 -25.89
CA HIS A 154 17.37 -13.68 -25.77
C HIS A 154 16.06 -13.38 -26.51
N LEU A 155 15.47 -12.19 -26.34
CA LEU A 155 14.20 -11.82 -26.95
C LEU A 155 14.24 -11.87 -28.48
N ILE A 156 15.39 -11.52 -29.08
CA ILE A 156 15.47 -11.26 -30.53
C ILE A 156 16.01 -12.43 -31.34
N GLY A 157 17.00 -13.18 -30.86
CA GLY A 157 17.69 -14.13 -31.73
C GLY A 157 17.62 -15.61 -31.35
N PHE A 158 17.26 -15.96 -30.10
CA PHE A 158 17.13 -17.37 -29.73
C PHE A 158 15.75 -17.90 -30.11
N ASP A 159 15.72 -18.92 -30.97
CA ASP A 159 14.51 -19.69 -31.25
C ASP A 159 14.24 -20.75 -30.16
N GLU A 160 13.13 -21.47 -30.31
CA GLU A 160 12.69 -22.49 -29.33
C GLU A 160 13.65 -23.69 -29.30
N ASP A 161 14.15 -24.14 -30.46
CA ASP A 161 15.04 -25.30 -30.60
C ASP A 161 16.43 -25.04 -30.00
N GLU A 162 17.01 -23.86 -30.24
CA GLU A 162 18.28 -23.42 -29.64
C GLU A 162 18.17 -23.26 -28.13
N CYS A 163 17.05 -22.73 -27.63
CA CYS A 163 16.76 -22.65 -26.19
C CYS A 163 16.70 -24.06 -25.58
N ASP A 164 16.08 -25.01 -26.28
CA ASP A 164 15.94 -26.37 -25.83
C ASP A 164 17.27 -27.12 -25.75
N GLU A 165 18.13 -26.95 -26.76
CA GLU A 165 19.48 -27.54 -26.76
C GLU A 165 20.33 -26.96 -25.62
N LEU A 166 20.30 -25.64 -25.44
CA LEU A 166 21.02 -24.95 -24.36
C LEU A 166 20.54 -25.43 -22.99
N PHE A 167 19.22 -25.50 -22.79
CA PHE A 167 18.64 -25.94 -21.52
C PHE A 167 19.02 -27.39 -21.20
N ASN A 168 18.96 -28.29 -22.18
CA ASN A 168 19.35 -29.69 -21.99
C ASN A 168 20.84 -29.84 -21.65
N LYS A 169 21.72 -29.05 -22.28
CA LYS A 169 23.16 -29.00 -21.93
C LYS A 169 23.38 -28.52 -20.50
N LEU A 170 22.70 -27.46 -20.08
CA LEU A 170 22.76 -26.96 -18.70
C LEU A 170 22.24 -27.99 -17.69
N LYS A 171 21.13 -28.67 -18.02
CA LYS A 171 20.51 -29.70 -17.18
C LYS A 171 21.47 -30.84 -16.83
N THR A 172 22.30 -31.26 -17.79
CA THR A 172 23.31 -32.29 -17.53
C THR A 172 24.45 -31.83 -16.61
N ASN A 173 24.66 -30.52 -16.46
CA ASN A 173 25.80 -29.92 -15.75
C ASN A 173 25.36 -28.95 -14.63
N TRP A 174 24.18 -29.15 -14.04
CA TRP A 174 23.66 -28.28 -12.98
C TRP A 174 24.60 -28.09 -11.79
N SER A 175 25.45 -29.08 -11.49
CA SER A 175 26.43 -29.02 -10.39
C SER A 175 27.53 -27.96 -10.57
N ILE A 176 27.80 -27.54 -11.81
CA ILE A 176 28.85 -26.56 -12.15
C ILE A 176 28.23 -25.17 -12.41
N PHE A 177 26.90 -25.06 -12.44
CA PHE A 177 26.20 -23.83 -12.71
C PHE A 177 26.35 -22.83 -11.55
N LYS A 178 26.89 -21.64 -11.85
CA LYS A 178 27.00 -20.56 -10.86
C LYS A 178 25.68 -19.79 -10.77
N ILE A 179 25.17 -19.66 -9.55
CA ILE A 179 23.91 -18.99 -9.27
C ILE A 179 24.17 -17.48 -9.12
N THR A 180 24.09 -16.74 -10.21
CA THR A 180 24.08 -15.27 -10.16
C THR A 180 22.72 -14.74 -10.59
N MET A 181 22.38 -13.51 -10.19
CA MET A 181 21.11 -12.87 -10.55
C MET A 181 20.90 -12.85 -12.07
N THR A 182 21.95 -12.53 -12.83
CA THR A 182 21.93 -12.49 -14.29
C THR A 182 21.80 -13.87 -14.90
N ALA A 183 22.57 -14.85 -14.42
CA ALA A 183 22.51 -16.21 -14.96
C ALA A 183 21.13 -16.84 -14.74
N VAL A 184 20.55 -16.71 -13.55
CA VAL A 184 19.21 -17.23 -13.24
C VAL A 184 18.15 -16.52 -14.08
N SER A 185 18.19 -15.18 -14.19
CA SER A 185 17.21 -14.42 -14.98
C SER A 185 17.26 -14.78 -16.47
N PHE A 186 18.45 -15.03 -17.01
CA PHE A 186 18.61 -15.47 -18.40
C PHE A 186 18.05 -16.88 -18.61
N VAL A 187 18.36 -17.82 -17.71
CA VAL A 187 17.86 -19.20 -17.82
C VAL A 187 16.34 -19.27 -17.58
N ASP A 188 15.76 -18.41 -16.75
CA ASP A 188 14.30 -18.27 -16.60
C ASP A 188 13.63 -17.94 -17.94
N LEU A 189 14.22 -17.02 -18.71
CA LEU A 189 13.71 -16.66 -20.04
C LEU A 189 13.87 -17.80 -21.05
N VAL A 190 15.03 -18.48 -21.04
CA VAL A 190 15.25 -19.68 -21.86
C VAL A 190 14.21 -20.76 -21.54
N ALA A 191 13.98 -21.02 -20.25
CA ALA A 191 12.99 -22.00 -19.80
C ALA A 191 11.56 -21.61 -20.20
N ALA A 192 11.23 -20.31 -20.19
CA ALA A 192 9.92 -19.81 -20.61
C ALA A 192 9.68 -19.96 -22.12
N LYS A 193 10.73 -19.80 -22.95
CA LYS A 193 10.61 -20.02 -24.40
C LYS A 193 10.42 -21.49 -24.77
N CYS A 194 11.04 -22.40 -24.03
CA CYS A 194 10.98 -23.84 -24.32
C CYS A 194 10.03 -24.65 -23.42
N ASN A 195 9.12 -23.99 -22.68
CA ASN A 195 8.15 -24.62 -21.80
C ASN A 195 8.76 -25.56 -20.71
N LYS A 196 9.94 -25.20 -20.20
CA LYS A 196 10.69 -25.97 -19.16
C LYS A 196 10.79 -25.24 -17.82
N GLU A 197 9.92 -24.27 -17.55
CA GLU A 197 9.93 -23.46 -16.32
C GLU A 197 9.78 -24.31 -15.06
N LEU A 198 9.00 -25.40 -15.16
CA LEU A 198 8.81 -26.34 -14.05
C LEU A 198 10.12 -27.02 -13.64
N GLU A 199 10.90 -27.50 -14.61
CA GLU A 199 12.19 -28.18 -14.36
C GLU A 199 13.22 -27.23 -13.77
N PHE A 200 13.28 -26.00 -14.29
CA PHE A 200 14.20 -25.01 -13.77
C PHE A 200 13.81 -24.57 -12.35
N THR A 201 12.52 -24.37 -12.10
CA THR A 201 12.01 -24.05 -10.75
C THR A 201 12.34 -25.16 -9.75
N GLN A 202 12.24 -26.44 -10.15
CA GLN A 202 12.65 -27.58 -9.31
C GLN A 202 14.14 -27.49 -8.95
N PHE A 203 15.00 -27.24 -9.94
CA PHE A 203 16.43 -27.04 -9.72
C PHE A 203 16.67 -25.89 -8.73
N LEU A 204 16.10 -24.70 -8.96
CA LEU A 204 16.28 -23.55 -8.07
C LEU A 204 15.83 -23.82 -6.64
N ILE A 205 14.72 -24.56 -6.44
CA ILE A 205 14.27 -24.98 -5.11
C ILE A 205 15.30 -25.89 -4.44
N THR A 206 15.74 -26.95 -5.11
CA THR A 206 16.75 -27.87 -4.53
C THR A 206 18.04 -27.15 -4.18
N THR A 207 18.43 -26.19 -5.02
CA THR A 207 19.63 -25.40 -4.83
C THR A 207 19.48 -24.44 -3.66
N LEU A 208 18.36 -23.72 -3.52
CA LEU A 208 18.09 -22.85 -2.36
C LEU A 208 18.22 -23.61 -1.03
N PHE A 209 17.66 -24.82 -0.96
CA PHE A 209 17.72 -25.65 0.25
C PHE A 209 19.07 -26.39 0.43
N SER A 210 19.99 -26.28 -0.52
CA SER A 210 21.38 -26.74 -0.37
C SER A 210 22.33 -25.64 0.13
N LEU A 211 21.94 -24.37 0.00
CA LEU A 211 22.76 -23.22 0.39
C LEU A 211 22.88 -23.06 1.91
N SER A 212 24.00 -22.47 2.35
CA SER A 212 24.21 -22.07 3.75
C SER A 212 23.29 -20.89 4.10
N PRO A 213 22.67 -20.86 5.29
CA PRO A 213 21.70 -19.83 5.69
C PRO A 213 22.26 -18.40 5.76
N ALA A 214 23.59 -18.21 5.72
CA ALA A 214 24.27 -16.92 5.83
C ALA A 214 24.61 -16.26 4.48
N SER A 215 24.18 -16.83 3.34
CA SER A 215 24.47 -16.22 2.03
C SER A 215 23.52 -15.05 1.73
N ASP A 216 24.08 -13.92 1.30
CA ASP A 216 23.32 -12.74 0.83
C ASP A 216 22.38 -13.06 -0.34
N ASP A 217 22.64 -14.16 -1.06
CA ASP A 217 21.88 -14.60 -2.23
C ASP A 217 20.49 -15.17 -1.94
N ILE A 218 20.19 -15.52 -0.67
CA ILE A 218 18.92 -16.20 -0.32
C ILE A 218 17.70 -15.31 -0.62
N VAL A 219 17.81 -14.01 -0.36
CA VAL A 219 16.68 -13.09 -0.49
C VAL A 219 16.24 -12.99 -1.95
N TRP A 220 17.15 -12.64 -2.85
CA TRP A 220 16.81 -12.47 -4.26
C TRP A 220 16.38 -13.82 -4.90
N LEU A 221 17.10 -14.91 -4.61
CA LEU A 221 16.80 -16.23 -5.15
C LEU A 221 15.41 -16.72 -4.70
N SER A 222 15.07 -16.50 -3.43
CA SER A 222 13.74 -16.84 -2.92
C SER A 222 12.62 -16.05 -3.60
N ASN A 223 12.85 -14.76 -3.88
CA ASN A 223 11.89 -13.92 -4.57
C ASN A 223 11.70 -14.36 -6.03
N GLN A 224 12.76 -14.78 -6.72
CA GLN A 224 12.67 -15.36 -8.07
C GLN A 224 11.90 -16.68 -8.06
N ILE A 225 12.23 -17.62 -7.18
CA ILE A 225 11.47 -18.89 -7.04
C ILE A 225 9.98 -18.62 -6.77
N ILE A 226 9.66 -17.64 -5.91
CA ILE A 226 8.28 -17.26 -5.63
C ILE A 226 7.58 -16.70 -6.87
N ASN A 227 8.29 -15.96 -7.72
CA ASN A 227 7.73 -15.43 -8.97
C ASN A 227 7.48 -16.56 -9.97
N ASN A 228 8.42 -17.47 -10.17
CA ASN A 228 8.27 -18.63 -11.04
C ASN A 228 7.09 -19.51 -10.59
N LEU A 229 7.00 -19.81 -9.29
CA LEU A 229 5.87 -20.54 -8.72
C LEU A 229 4.50 -19.84 -8.89
N LYS A 230 4.46 -18.51 -9.05
CA LYS A 230 3.18 -17.81 -9.33
C LYS A 230 2.70 -18.09 -10.76
N LEU A 231 3.63 -18.16 -11.72
CA LEU A 231 3.35 -18.37 -13.14
C LEU A 231 2.83 -19.78 -13.43
N LEU A 232 3.31 -20.77 -12.67
CA LEU A 232 2.85 -22.16 -12.79
C LEU A 232 1.36 -22.33 -12.45
N GLU A 233 0.71 -23.35 -13.02
CA GLU A 233 -0.68 -23.71 -12.71
C GLU A 233 -0.86 -24.20 -11.25
N ILE A 234 -2.11 -24.46 -10.84
CA ILE A 234 -2.40 -25.03 -9.52
C ILE A 234 -2.34 -26.55 -9.63
N ASN A 235 -1.71 -27.22 -8.66
CA ASN A 235 -1.48 -28.68 -8.61
C ASN A 235 -0.51 -29.20 -9.68
N CYS A 236 0.60 -28.47 -9.89
CA CYS A 236 1.66 -28.93 -10.78
C CYS A 236 2.37 -30.18 -10.23
N PRO A 237 2.78 -31.13 -11.10
CA PRO A 237 3.55 -32.30 -10.72
C PRO A 237 5.02 -31.91 -10.43
N ILE A 238 5.24 -31.27 -9.29
CA ILE A 238 6.58 -30.89 -8.83
C ILE A 238 7.26 -32.14 -8.26
N GLN A 239 8.24 -32.68 -8.99
CA GLN A 239 9.03 -33.83 -8.56
C GLN A 239 10.22 -33.34 -7.75
N ILE A 240 10.14 -33.49 -6.44
CA ILE A 240 11.25 -33.25 -5.51
C ILE A 240 11.62 -34.60 -4.91
N SER A 241 12.90 -34.96 -5.00
CA SER A 241 13.43 -36.25 -4.56
C SER A 241 13.42 -36.42 -3.04
N ASP A 242 13.64 -35.34 -2.27
CA ASP A 242 13.67 -35.38 -0.80
C ASP A 242 12.85 -34.23 -0.19
N TRP A 243 11.54 -34.44 -0.08
CA TRP A 243 10.63 -33.49 0.57
C TRP A 243 10.96 -33.31 2.06
N ASP A 244 11.47 -34.36 2.72
CA ASP A 244 11.72 -34.35 4.14
C ASP A 244 12.88 -33.40 4.49
N ASP A 245 13.98 -33.47 3.73
CA ASP A 245 15.11 -32.55 3.92
C ASP A 245 14.70 -31.09 3.69
N ILE A 246 13.92 -30.82 2.63
CA ILE A 246 13.42 -29.46 2.35
C ILE A 246 12.56 -28.94 3.50
N ILE A 247 11.62 -29.74 4.01
CA ILE A 247 10.76 -29.33 5.13
C ILE A 247 11.59 -29.09 6.39
N MET A 248 12.49 -30.01 6.73
CA MET A 248 13.35 -29.90 7.91
C MET A 248 14.22 -28.63 7.84
N LYS A 249 14.85 -28.36 6.70
CA LYS A 249 15.65 -27.15 6.49
C LYS A 249 14.80 -25.89 6.47
N ALA A 250 13.62 -25.93 5.85
CA ALA A 250 12.70 -24.79 5.83
C ALA A 250 12.26 -24.40 7.25
N VAL A 251 11.95 -25.37 8.10
CA VAL A 251 11.57 -25.13 9.50
C VAL A 251 12.79 -24.72 10.32
N LYS A 252 13.93 -25.41 10.17
CA LYS A 252 15.16 -25.14 10.92
C LYS A 252 15.73 -23.75 10.65
N TYR A 253 15.82 -23.34 9.39
CA TYR A 253 16.40 -22.04 9.00
C TYR A 253 15.36 -20.93 8.91
N GLY A 254 14.11 -21.28 8.59
CA GLY A 254 13.03 -20.31 8.43
C GLY A 254 12.39 -19.83 9.73
N LEU A 255 12.69 -20.47 10.88
CA LEU A 255 12.21 -20.05 12.20
C LEU A 255 13.28 -19.34 13.06
N VAL A 256 14.46 -19.07 12.51
CA VAL A 256 15.57 -18.37 13.21
C VAL A 256 15.47 -16.85 12.97
N GLU A 257 15.86 -16.05 13.96
CA GLU A 257 15.79 -14.57 13.92
C GLU A 257 16.79 -13.94 12.94
N GLU A 258 17.87 -14.66 12.59
CA GLU A 258 18.95 -14.21 11.71
C GLU A 258 18.53 -14.11 10.22
N ASN A 259 17.32 -14.54 9.85
CA ASN A 259 16.77 -14.42 8.49
C ASN A 259 15.58 -13.43 8.47
N PRO A 260 15.81 -12.14 8.23
CA PRO A 260 14.79 -11.09 8.42
C PRO A 260 13.59 -11.20 7.47
N GLU A 261 13.74 -11.87 6.32
CA GLU A 261 12.69 -12.01 5.32
C GLU A 261 11.92 -13.34 5.36
N TYR A 262 12.34 -14.28 6.20
CA TYR A 262 11.72 -15.61 6.34
C TYR A 262 11.56 -16.34 5.00
N CYS A 263 12.56 -16.18 4.12
CA CYS A 263 12.57 -16.64 2.73
C CYS A 263 12.21 -18.13 2.59
N PHE A 264 12.78 -18.99 3.44
CA PHE A 264 12.53 -20.43 3.39
C PHE A 264 11.06 -20.80 3.67
N ILE A 265 10.41 -20.18 4.65
CA ILE A 265 8.97 -20.39 4.94
C ILE A 265 8.11 -19.84 3.81
N ARG A 266 8.48 -18.67 3.24
CA ARG A 266 7.76 -18.06 2.11
C ARG A 266 7.78 -18.96 0.87
N VAL A 267 8.95 -19.52 0.55
CA VAL A 267 9.13 -20.47 -0.56
C VAL A 267 8.36 -21.76 -0.27
N LEU A 268 8.53 -22.37 0.90
CA LEU A 268 7.81 -23.60 1.28
C LEU A 268 6.29 -23.41 1.17
N ARG A 269 5.75 -22.31 1.67
CA ARG A 269 4.30 -22.00 1.55
C ARG A 269 3.86 -21.94 0.09
N LYS A 270 4.62 -21.25 -0.76
CA LYS A 270 4.26 -21.10 -2.18
C LYS A 270 4.37 -22.43 -2.92
N LEU A 271 5.40 -23.20 -2.61
CA LEU A 271 5.63 -24.54 -3.11
C LEU A 271 4.46 -25.47 -2.74
N VAL A 272 4.10 -25.57 -1.45
CA VAL A 272 2.97 -26.37 -0.98
C VAL A 272 1.64 -25.96 -1.61
N LYS A 273 1.44 -24.65 -1.82
CA LYS A 273 0.22 -24.15 -2.47
C LYS A 273 0.09 -24.67 -3.92
N LYS A 274 1.20 -24.73 -4.65
CA LYS A 274 1.22 -24.98 -6.10
C LYS A 274 1.47 -26.45 -6.46
N ALA A 275 2.30 -27.14 -5.70
CA ALA A 275 2.60 -28.55 -5.91
C ALA A 275 1.36 -29.45 -5.69
N ASN A 276 1.31 -30.53 -6.47
CA ASN A 276 0.50 -31.71 -6.16
C ASN A 276 1.28 -32.58 -5.17
N ILE A 277 0.94 -32.48 -3.88
CA ILE A 277 1.66 -33.13 -2.79
C ILE A 277 0.77 -34.18 -2.15
N ASP A 278 1.36 -35.34 -1.82
CA ASP A 278 0.68 -36.37 -1.07
C ASP A 278 0.23 -35.89 0.33
N LYS A 279 -0.87 -36.47 0.79
CA LYS A 279 -1.43 -36.24 2.12
C LYS A 279 -0.42 -36.46 3.25
N SER A 280 0.46 -37.45 3.11
CA SER A 280 1.51 -37.80 4.08
C SER A 280 2.51 -36.66 4.28
N ILE A 281 3.00 -36.07 3.18
CA ILE A 281 3.98 -34.98 3.20
C ILE A 281 3.35 -33.71 3.78
N THR A 282 2.09 -33.42 3.44
CA THR A 282 1.36 -32.26 3.99
C THR A 282 1.17 -32.39 5.51
N SER A 283 0.82 -33.60 5.99
CA SER A 283 0.66 -33.89 7.42
C SER A 283 1.99 -33.79 8.16
N LYS A 284 3.05 -34.40 7.62
CA LYS A 284 4.41 -34.35 8.18
C LYS A 284 4.99 -32.93 8.22
N SER A 285 4.68 -32.11 7.21
CA SER A 285 5.04 -30.68 7.20
C SER A 285 4.45 -29.93 8.39
N PHE A 286 3.19 -30.20 8.71
CA PHE A 286 2.54 -29.60 9.87
C PHE A 286 3.13 -30.13 11.19
N GLU A 287 3.36 -31.44 11.30
CA GLU A 287 3.96 -32.06 12.49
C GLU A 287 5.37 -31.53 12.79
N LEU A 288 6.23 -31.44 11.78
CA LEU A 288 7.59 -30.89 11.92
C LEU A 288 7.57 -29.41 12.31
N LEU A 289 6.65 -28.63 11.74
CA LEU A 289 6.46 -27.23 12.10
C LEU A 289 5.98 -27.08 13.55
N ALA A 290 4.97 -27.87 13.95
CA ALA A 290 4.38 -27.82 15.29
C ALA A 290 5.31 -28.37 16.38
N GLY A 291 6.15 -29.36 16.04
CA GLY A 291 7.15 -29.96 16.93
C GLY A 291 8.42 -29.13 17.13
N HIS A 292 8.62 -28.07 16.33
CA HIS A 292 9.81 -27.23 16.45
C HIS A 292 9.83 -26.46 17.78
N SER A 293 10.99 -26.42 18.45
CA SER A 293 11.14 -25.82 19.79
C SER A 293 10.74 -24.35 19.87
N GLN A 294 10.92 -23.59 18.79
CA GLN A 294 10.53 -22.17 18.72
C GLN A 294 9.08 -21.94 18.30
N PHE A 295 8.34 -22.97 17.87
CA PHE A 295 7.00 -22.80 17.33
C PHE A 295 6.04 -22.13 18.33
N SER A 296 5.98 -22.64 19.55
CA SER A 296 5.15 -22.08 20.62
C SER A 296 5.58 -20.66 21.00
N ASN A 297 6.89 -20.40 21.06
CA ASN A 297 7.44 -19.07 21.35
C ASN A 297 7.05 -18.04 20.29
N ILE A 298 7.11 -18.42 19.01
CA ILE A 298 6.70 -17.57 17.88
C ILE A 298 5.20 -17.29 17.95
N MET A 299 4.40 -18.33 18.18
CA MET A 299 2.95 -18.23 18.28
C MET A 299 2.49 -17.35 19.44
N LEU A 300 3.16 -17.41 20.60
CA LEU A 300 2.80 -16.66 21.81
C LEU A 300 3.50 -15.29 21.91
N SER A 301 4.42 -14.96 21.01
CA SER A 301 5.12 -13.66 20.97
C SER A 301 4.17 -12.51 20.62
N ARG A 302 4.42 -11.33 21.22
CA ARG A 302 3.56 -10.13 21.10
C ARG A 302 4.12 -9.06 20.17
N ASP A 303 5.42 -8.78 20.20
CA ASP A 303 5.93 -7.51 19.63
C ASP A 303 7.12 -7.64 18.65
N ALA A 304 8.10 -8.51 18.89
CA ALA A 304 9.33 -8.53 18.07
C ALA A 304 9.27 -9.41 16.79
N LYS A 305 8.27 -10.29 16.65
CA LYS A 305 8.25 -11.37 15.64
C LYS A 305 7.00 -11.37 14.74
N ARG A 306 6.41 -10.20 14.47
CA ARG A 306 5.11 -10.10 13.76
C ARG A 306 5.16 -10.69 12.35
N ILE A 307 6.21 -10.39 11.57
CA ILE A 307 6.38 -10.92 10.21
C ILE A 307 6.56 -12.44 10.23
N GLN A 308 7.37 -12.96 11.17
CA GLN A 308 7.59 -14.40 11.34
C GLN A 308 6.28 -15.14 11.60
N LYS A 309 5.53 -14.66 12.60
CA LYS A 309 4.25 -15.26 13.00
C LYS A 309 3.25 -15.21 11.85
N GLU A 310 3.21 -14.11 11.09
CA GLU A 310 2.35 -13.98 9.91
C GLU A 310 2.68 -15.03 8.83
N GLU A 311 3.96 -15.21 8.48
CA GLU A 311 4.35 -16.16 7.45
C GLU A 311 4.12 -17.63 7.87
N VAL A 312 4.39 -17.96 9.15
CA VAL A 312 4.07 -19.27 9.74
C VAL A 312 2.57 -19.54 9.70
N LEU A 313 1.73 -18.56 10.07
CA LEU A 313 0.29 -18.71 10.04
C LEU A 313 -0.25 -18.87 8.61
N LYS A 314 0.30 -18.13 7.64
CA LYS A 314 -0.08 -18.30 6.22
C LYS A 314 0.34 -19.68 5.68
N LEU A 315 1.45 -20.25 6.15
CA LEU A 315 1.84 -21.63 5.84
C LEU A 315 0.84 -22.63 6.43
N ILE A 316 0.53 -22.52 7.72
CA ILE A 316 -0.47 -23.37 8.39
C ILE A 316 -1.82 -23.33 7.68
N GLU A 317 -2.29 -22.13 7.34
CA GLU A 317 -3.54 -21.96 6.63
C GLU A 317 -3.52 -22.62 5.24
N THR A 318 -2.36 -22.61 4.58
CA THR A 318 -2.18 -23.29 3.28
C THR A 318 -2.20 -24.81 3.44
N LEU A 319 -1.53 -25.35 4.46
CA LEU A 319 -1.50 -26.78 4.78
C LEU A 319 -2.90 -27.31 5.09
N ILE A 320 -3.64 -26.63 5.96
CA ILE A 320 -5.02 -27.01 6.35
C ILE A 320 -5.98 -26.94 5.16
N LYS A 321 -5.80 -25.99 4.24
CA LYS A 321 -6.61 -25.92 3.01
C LYS A 321 -6.36 -27.09 2.06
N LYS A 322 -5.12 -27.58 1.99
CA LYS A 322 -4.74 -28.71 1.15
C LYS A 322 -5.21 -30.02 1.75
N GLU A 323 -5.01 -30.21 3.05
CA GLU A 323 -5.42 -31.43 3.75
C GLU A 323 -6.18 -31.08 5.05
N PRO A 324 -7.53 -31.13 5.01
CA PRO A 324 -8.34 -30.86 6.19
C PRO A 324 -8.16 -31.85 7.34
N SER A 325 -7.67 -33.08 7.10
CA SER A 325 -7.53 -34.09 8.16
C SER A 325 -6.45 -33.76 9.21
N ILE A 326 -5.60 -32.77 8.94
CA ILE A 326 -4.55 -32.32 9.88
C ILE A 326 -5.17 -31.64 11.11
N MET A 327 -6.39 -31.11 10.99
CA MET A 327 -7.02 -30.36 12.06
C MET A 327 -7.39 -31.27 13.24
N ALA A 328 -6.82 -30.98 14.42
CA ALA A 328 -7.10 -31.67 15.65
C ALA A 328 -7.58 -30.71 16.75
N VAL A 329 -8.43 -31.21 17.65
CA VAL A 329 -8.97 -30.46 18.80
C VAL A 329 -7.86 -29.86 19.67
N SER A 330 -6.72 -30.53 19.77
CA SER A 330 -5.54 -30.12 20.54
C SER A 330 -4.89 -28.82 20.04
N HIS A 331 -5.11 -28.42 18.77
CA HIS A 331 -4.49 -27.21 18.23
C HIS A 331 -5.21 -25.93 18.65
N VAL A 332 -6.51 -26.03 18.95
CA VAL A 332 -7.40 -24.88 19.21
C VAL A 332 -6.91 -23.99 20.37
N PRO A 333 -6.50 -24.53 21.54
CA PRO A 333 -6.04 -23.71 22.67
C PRO A 333 -4.86 -22.81 22.31
N LEU A 334 -3.88 -23.33 21.55
CA LEU A 334 -2.72 -22.56 21.14
C LEU A 334 -3.13 -21.39 20.24
N PHE A 335 -4.00 -21.61 19.25
CA PHE A 335 -4.48 -20.54 18.38
C PHE A 335 -5.28 -19.47 19.15
N LEU A 336 -6.11 -19.87 20.12
CA LEU A 336 -6.82 -18.94 21.00
C LEU A 336 -5.87 -18.12 21.88
N CYS A 337 -4.82 -18.75 22.44
CA CYS A 337 -3.76 -18.05 23.17
C CYS A 337 -2.98 -17.06 22.32
N SER A 338 -2.77 -17.38 21.04
CA SER A 338 -2.06 -16.56 20.07
C SER A 338 -2.89 -15.41 19.51
N TYR A 339 -4.22 -15.45 19.70
CA TYR A 339 -5.19 -14.54 19.11
C TYR A 339 -5.56 -13.41 20.08
N ASN A 340 -5.39 -12.15 19.65
CA ASN A 340 -5.68 -10.98 20.49
C ASN A 340 -7.04 -10.34 20.22
N ALA A 341 -7.93 -11.03 19.50
CA ALA A 341 -9.24 -10.52 19.09
C ALA A 341 -9.20 -9.20 18.30
N SER A 342 -8.11 -8.92 17.57
CA SER A 342 -7.89 -7.66 16.84
C SER A 342 -8.18 -7.72 15.35
N LEU A 343 -8.22 -6.55 14.71
CA LEU A 343 -8.25 -6.40 13.26
C LEU A 343 -6.84 -6.42 12.63
N SER A 344 -5.79 -6.76 13.40
CA SER A 344 -4.46 -6.95 12.82
C SER A 344 -4.44 -8.08 11.79
N VAL A 345 -3.51 -8.02 10.84
CA VAL A 345 -3.37 -9.05 9.79
C VAL A 345 -3.20 -10.46 10.40
N ILE A 346 -2.39 -10.56 11.46
CA ILE A 346 -2.16 -11.82 12.18
C ILE A 346 -3.45 -12.38 12.75
N ASP A 347 -4.24 -11.56 13.45
CA ASP A 347 -5.48 -11.98 14.07
C ASP A 347 -6.57 -12.31 13.02
N GLN A 348 -6.63 -11.57 11.90
CA GLN A 348 -7.51 -11.94 10.79
C GLN A 348 -7.19 -13.32 10.22
N ILE A 349 -5.90 -13.70 10.13
CA ILE A 349 -5.48 -15.04 9.69
C ILE A 349 -5.82 -16.09 10.75
N LEU A 350 -5.52 -15.83 12.03
CA LEU A 350 -5.85 -16.74 13.14
C LEU A 350 -7.35 -17.04 13.22
N LEU A 351 -8.18 -16.00 13.10
CA LEU A 351 -9.63 -16.18 13.12
C LEU A 351 -10.10 -17.02 11.92
N ARG A 352 -9.51 -16.83 10.74
CA ARG A 352 -9.82 -17.64 9.55
C ARG A 352 -9.40 -19.10 9.70
N ILE A 353 -8.28 -19.35 10.39
CA ILE A 353 -7.87 -20.71 10.77
C ILE A 353 -8.91 -21.31 11.72
N LEU A 354 -9.25 -20.62 12.81
CA LEU A 354 -10.26 -21.09 13.78
C LEU A 354 -11.62 -21.37 13.11
N PHE A 355 -12.05 -20.51 12.20
CA PHE A 355 -13.29 -20.71 11.42
C PHE A 355 -13.24 -22.00 10.58
N ARG A 356 -12.10 -22.31 9.95
CA ARG A 356 -11.93 -23.56 9.19
C ARG A 356 -11.97 -24.80 10.09
N TYR A 357 -11.44 -24.71 11.30
CA TYR A 357 -11.57 -25.80 12.28
C TYR A 357 -13.05 -26.03 12.63
N GLU A 358 -13.82 -24.97 12.87
CA GLU A 358 -15.26 -25.09 13.15
C GLU A 358 -16.02 -25.69 11.95
N GLU A 359 -15.73 -25.26 10.71
CA GLU A 359 -16.34 -25.83 9.49
C GLU A 359 -16.04 -27.32 9.29
N ASN A 360 -14.86 -27.78 9.72
CA ASN A 360 -14.46 -29.18 9.62
C ASN A 360 -14.89 -30.00 10.85
N SER A 361 -15.98 -29.58 11.51
CA SER A 361 -16.61 -30.29 12.62
C SER A 361 -15.73 -30.47 13.85
N ILE A 362 -14.69 -29.66 14.03
CA ILE A 362 -13.96 -29.61 15.30
C ILE A 362 -14.84 -28.91 16.33
N PRO A 363 -15.14 -29.53 17.49
CA PRO A 363 -16.08 -29.01 18.46
C PRO A 363 -15.52 -27.78 19.20
N MET A 364 -15.67 -26.60 18.59
CA MET A 364 -15.32 -25.31 19.20
C MET A 364 -16.18 -24.98 20.42
N SER A 365 -17.36 -25.58 20.53
CA SER A 365 -18.26 -25.47 21.69
C SER A 365 -17.58 -25.85 23.01
N ASN A 366 -16.61 -26.77 22.99
CA ASN A 366 -15.87 -27.21 24.18
C ASN A 366 -15.05 -26.09 24.84
N TYR A 367 -14.77 -25.01 24.10
CA TYR A 367 -13.99 -23.87 24.57
C TYR A 367 -14.87 -22.64 24.86
N ARG A 368 -16.20 -22.78 24.86
CA ARG A 368 -17.12 -21.70 25.21
C ARG A 368 -17.31 -21.65 26.74
N PRO A 369 -17.39 -20.46 27.36
CA PRO A 369 -17.17 -19.15 26.73
C PRO A 369 -15.68 -18.93 26.40
N TYR A 370 -15.41 -18.37 25.22
CA TYR A 370 -14.06 -18.29 24.68
C TYR A 370 -13.17 -17.33 25.48
N LEU A 371 -12.01 -17.82 25.92
CA LEU A 371 -10.88 -16.98 26.32
C LEU A 371 -9.89 -16.85 25.17
N TRP A 372 -9.23 -15.68 25.08
CA TRP A 372 -8.24 -15.38 24.05
C TRP A 372 -7.03 -14.63 24.61
N GLY A 373 -5.94 -14.60 23.84
CA GLY A 373 -4.73 -13.82 24.13
C GLY A 373 -4.05 -14.24 25.44
N SER A 374 -3.54 -13.25 26.21
CA SER A 374 -2.92 -13.50 27.53
C SER A 374 -3.77 -14.36 28.45
N PHE A 375 -5.07 -14.06 28.45
CA PHE A 375 -6.02 -14.59 29.42
C PHE A 375 -6.25 -16.09 29.19
N ALA A 376 -6.19 -16.51 27.93
CA ALA A 376 -6.21 -17.91 27.55
C ALA A 376 -4.95 -18.67 27.99
N ILE A 377 -3.76 -18.04 28.02
CA ILE A 377 -2.50 -18.73 28.36
C ILE A 377 -2.53 -19.27 29.80
N SER A 378 -3.01 -18.45 30.74
CA SER A 378 -3.15 -18.85 32.15
C SER A 378 -4.18 -19.95 32.35
N HIS A 379 -5.24 -19.95 31.54
CA HIS A 379 -6.37 -20.86 31.70
C HIS A 379 -6.14 -22.22 31.02
N TYR A 380 -5.67 -22.20 29.78
CA TYR A 380 -5.39 -23.42 29.00
C TYR A 380 -4.02 -24.06 29.33
N GLN A 381 -3.24 -23.48 30.25
CA GLN A 381 -1.95 -24.01 30.73
C GLN A 381 -0.97 -24.40 29.59
N VAL A 382 -0.89 -23.57 28.53
CA VAL A 382 -0.13 -23.87 27.31
C VAL A 382 1.40 -23.89 27.53
N LYS A 383 1.90 -23.45 28.70
CA LYS A 383 3.31 -23.61 29.08
C LYS A 383 3.52 -24.98 29.73
N ASN A 384 3.97 -25.96 28.92
CA ASN A 384 4.75 -27.16 29.30
C ASN A 384 4.45 -28.40 28.41
N HIS A 385 4.18 -28.24 27.11
CA HIS A 385 3.99 -29.36 26.14
C HIS A 385 2.93 -30.41 26.51
N LEU A 386 2.17 -30.17 27.57
CA LEU A 386 1.06 -30.97 28.04
C LEU A 386 -0.17 -30.08 27.95
N ILE A 387 -0.94 -30.25 26.88
CA ILE A 387 -2.32 -29.77 26.83
C ILE A 387 -3.11 -30.67 27.78
N SER A 388 -2.97 -30.40 29.08
CA SER A 388 -3.72 -31.08 30.12
C SER A 388 -5.18 -30.67 30.00
N LYS A 389 -6.08 -31.65 29.88
CA LYS A 389 -7.50 -31.49 30.17
C LYS A 389 -7.65 -31.20 31.67
N THR A 390 -7.31 -29.99 32.11
CA THR A 390 -7.72 -29.54 33.44
C THR A 390 -9.15 -29.00 33.30
N LEU A 391 -10.09 -29.94 33.23
CA LEU A 391 -11.55 -29.80 33.06
C LEU A 391 -12.27 -28.99 34.16
N ASN A 392 -11.58 -28.27 35.05
CA ASN A 392 -12.13 -27.92 36.37
C ASN A 392 -12.28 -26.43 36.70
N SER A 393 -12.38 -25.53 35.72
CA SER A 393 -13.23 -24.34 35.87
C SER A 393 -13.49 -23.68 34.52
N PHE A 394 -14.69 -23.86 33.97
CA PHE A 394 -15.14 -22.96 32.90
C PHE A 394 -15.13 -21.53 33.45
N PRO A 395 -14.54 -20.55 32.72
CA PRO A 395 -14.55 -19.18 33.18
C PRO A 395 -15.99 -18.69 33.26
N SER A 396 -16.33 -18.04 34.35
CA SER A 396 -17.65 -17.42 34.51
C SER A 396 -17.85 -16.33 33.45
N THR A 397 -19.10 -16.09 33.06
CA THR A 397 -19.44 -14.97 32.15
C THR A 397 -18.93 -13.63 32.69
N THR A 398 -18.91 -13.46 34.01
CA THR A 398 -18.37 -12.27 34.67
C THR A 398 -16.85 -12.10 34.55
N GLU A 399 -16.09 -13.20 34.57
CA GLU A 399 -14.63 -13.15 34.37
C GLU A 399 -14.31 -12.77 32.94
N VAL A 400 -15.00 -13.37 31.95
CA VAL A 400 -14.80 -13.03 30.53
C VAL A 400 -15.07 -11.54 30.28
N LEU A 401 -16.16 -11.00 30.82
CA LEU A 401 -16.49 -9.58 30.69
C LEU A 401 -15.44 -8.65 31.32
N SER A 402 -14.78 -9.08 32.39
CA SER A 402 -13.74 -8.30 33.07
C SER A 402 -12.45 -8.15 32.24
N TYR A 403 -12.22 -9.06 31.29
CA TYR A 403 -11.04 -9.05 30.43
C TYR A 403 -11.18 -8.15 29.19
N ILE A 404 -12.34 -7.52 28.97
CA ILE A 404 -12.58 -6.63 27.83
C ILE A 404 -12.11 -5.22 28.20
N PRO A 405 -10.99 -4.71 27.63
CA PRO A 405 -10.51 -3.38 27.96
C PRO A 405 -11.41 -2.33 27.30
N LEU A 406 -12.12 -1.55 28.13
CA LEU A 406 -13.08 -0.54 27.67
C LEU A 406 -12.46 0.47 26.70
N LYS A 407 -11.19 0.85 26.91
CA LYS A 407 -10.45 1.77 26.01
C LYS A 407 -10.43 1.23 24.57
N ARG A 408 -10.10 -0.05 24.41
CA ARG A 408 -9.99 -0.72 23.11
C ARG A 408 -11.36 -0.85 22.42
N LEU A 409 -12.40 -1.11 23.21
CA LEU A 409 -13.76 -1.18 22.71
C LEU A 409 -14.29 0.20 22.28
N LYS A 410 -14.00 1.26 23.04
CA LYS A 410 -14.28 2.65 22.64
C LYS A 410 -13.58 3.04 21.32
N GLU A 411 -12.32 2.64 21.17
CA GLU A 411 -11.57 2.84 19.91
C GLU A 411 -12.25 2.10 18.74
N THR A 412 -12.66 0.85 18.96
CA THR A 412 -13.37 0.05 17.96
C THR A 412 -14.69 0.69 17.54
N ILE A 413 -15.46 1.25 18.48
CA ILE A 413 -16.72 1.93 18.18
C ILE A 413 -16.46 3.20 17.36
N SER A 414 -15.47 4.01 17.75
CA SER A 414 -15.08 5.23 16.99
C SER A 414 -14.66 4.91 15.55
N CYS A 415 -13.91 3.83 15.35
CA CYS A 415 -13.39 3.44 14.04
C CYS A 415 -14.04 2.17 13.47
N PHE A 416 -15.32 1.92 13.78
CA PHE A 416 -15.97 0.63 13.49
C PHE A 416 -15.74 0.11 12.05
N PRO A 417 -15.33 -1.15 11.83
CA PRO A 417 -15.01 -1.63 10.49
C PRO A 417 -16.28 -2.01 9.70
N ILE A 418 -16.94 -1.02 9.08
CA ILE A 418 -18.28 -1.18 8.44
C ILE A 418 -18.35 -2.25 7.34
N ASN A 419 -17.23 -2.47 6.64
CA ASN A 419 -17.09 -3.46 5.55
C ASN A 419 -16.66 -4.85 6.05
N ARG A 420 -16.46 -5.04 7.36
CA ARG A 420 -16.07 -6.33 7.92
C ARG A 420 -17.26 -7.28 7.88
N THR A 421 -17.06 -8.43 7.25
CA THR A 421 -18.09 -9.48 7.11
C THR A 421 -18.04 -10.47 8.26
N LEU A 422 -19.19 -11.02 8.66
CA LEU A 422 -19.23 -12.05 9.71
C LEU A 422 -18.61 -13.37 9.22
N HIS A 423 -18.88 -13.75 7.97
CA HIS A 423 -18.37 -14.99 7.35
C HIS A 423 -17.04 -14.74 6.64
N ILE A 424 -15.94 -15.00 7.34
CA ILE A 424 -14.59 -14.57 6.93
C ILE A 424 -13.83 -15.57 6.03
N LYS A 425 -14.45 -16.70 5.66
CA LYS A 425 -13.81 -17.86 5.00
C LYS A 425 -12.95 -17.48 3.78
N ASP A 426 -13.53 -16.66 2.92
CA ASP A 426 -12.96 -16.21 1.64
C ASP A 426 -12.69 -14.71 1.62
N GLN A 427 -12.84 -14.04 2.77
CA GLN A 427 -12.51 -12.64 2.89
C GLN A 427 -11.00 -12.45 2.73
N LYS A 428 -10.61 -11.64 1.72
CA LYS A 428 -9.23 -11.17 1.57
C LYS A 428 -8.83 -10.41 2.82
N ILE A 429 -7.55 -10.54 3.22
CA ILE A 429 -7.01 -9.79 4.34
C ILE A 429 -7.21 -8.30 4.06
N VAL A 430 -7.81 -7.59 5.01
CA VAL A 430 -8.07 -6.16 4.89
C VAL A 430 -6.96 -5.40 5.60
N HIS A 431 -6.26 -4.53 4.87
CA HIS A 431 -5.29 -3.61 5.42
C HIS A 431 -6.01 -2.32 5.81
N TYR A 432 -6.34 -2.19 7.10
CA TYR A 432 -6.92 -0.97 7.64
C TYR A 432 -5.84 0.11 7.74
N THR A 433 -6.04 1.22 7.04
CA THR A 433 -5.09 2.35 6.98
C THR A 433 -5.34 3.41 8.06
N SER A 434 -6.51 3.38 8.70
CA SER A 434 -6.93 4.31 9.75
C SER A 434 -6.72 3.72 11.14
N ASN A 435 -5.94 4.41 11.99
CA ASN A 435 -5.55 3.99 13.34
C ASN A 435 -4.84 2.61 13.38
N ASP A 436 -4.19 2.28 14.50
CA ASP A 436 -3.53 0.98 14.66
C ASP A 436 -4.59 -0.14 14.76
N PRO A 437 -4.73 -1.04 13.76
CA PRO A 437 -5.79 -2.05 13.77
C PRO A 437 -5.62 -3.08 14.90
N SER A 438 -4.43 -3.17 15.50
CA SER A 438 -4.19 -4.02 16.67
C SER A 438 -4.90 -3.48 17.93
N GLN A 439 -5.21 -2.19 17.98
CA GLN A 439 -5.95 -1.52 19.06
C GLN A 439 -7.46 -1.54 18.88
N MET A 440 -7.96 -2.29 17.90
CA MET A 440 -9.39 -2.44 17.65
C MET A 440 -9.79 -3.91 17.83
N PHE A 441 -11.00 -4.18 18.27
CA PHE A 441 -11.58 -5.51 18.31
C PHE A 441 -12.13 -5.91 16.95
N ASP A 442 -12.07 -7.20 16.61
CA ASP A 442 -12.69 -7.76 15.41
C ASP A 442 -14.16 -8.16 15.69
N PRO A 443 -15.15 -7.46 15.12
CA PRO A 443 -16.57 -7.77 15.36
C PRO A 443 -16.95 -9.20 14.92
N SER A 444 -16.27 -9.76 13.92
CA SER A 444 -16.57 -11.11 13.40
C SER A 444 -16.26 -12.21 14.43
N PHE A 445 -15.36 -11.96 15.37
CA PHE A 445 -15.15 -12.83 16.54
C PHE A 445 -15.97 -12.38 17.74
N PHE A 446 -15.98 -11.08 18.01
CA PHE A 446 -16.55 -10.52 19.23
C PHE A 446 -18.06 -10.75 19.32
N LEU A 447 -18.78 -10.66 18.19
CA LEU A 447 -20.22 -10.84 18.15
C LEU A 447 -20.66 -12.29 18.41
N PRO A 448 -20.07 -13.33 17.77
CA PRO A 448 -20.28 -14.73 18.17
C PRO A 448 -19.89 -15.02 19.62
N MET A 449 -18.82 -14.42 20.12
CA MET A 449 -18.41 -14.55 21.53
C MET A 449 -19.49 -14.00 22.47
N ILE A 450 -20.02 -12.79 22.21
CA ILE A 450 -21.15 -12.22 22.95
C ILE A 450 -22.38 -13.13 22.89
N SER A 451 -22.71 -13.64 21.70
CA SER A 451 -23.82 -14.60 21.54
C SER A 451 -23.62 -15.82 22.43
N SER A 452 -22.40 -16.38 22.47
CA SER A 452 -22.09 -17.51 23.34
C SER A 452 -22.23 -17.21 24.84
N LEU A 453 -21.91 -15.98 25.28
CA LEU A 453 -22.11 -15.56 26.68
C LEU A 453 -23.60 -15.51 27.04
N LEU A 454 -24.43 -14.99 26.14
CA LEU A 454 -25.88 -14.85 26.33
C LEU A 454 -26.66 -16.15 26.10
N ALA A 455 -26.11 -17.09 25.34
CA ALA A 455 -26.72 -18.41 25.13
C ALA A 455 -26.62 -19.31 26.37
N THR A 456 -25.73 -19.01 27.31
CA THR A 456 -25.65 -19.77 28.57
C THR A 456 -26.89 -19.52 29.43
N GLU A 457 -27.44 -20.57 30.04
CA GLU A 457 -28.50 -20.46 31.05
C GLU A 457 -28.00 -19.81 32.36
N ALA A 458 -26.69 -19.56 32.46
CA ALA A 458 -26.06 -18.95 33.61
C ALA A 458 -26.51 -17.48 33.79
N PRO A 459 -26.70 -17.03 35.03
CA PRO A 459 -27.13 -15.65 35.29
C PRO A 459 -26.04 -14.66 34.83
N LEU A 460 -26.41 -13.79 33.89
CA LEU A 460 -25.55 -12.71 33.41
C LEU A 460 -25.78 -11.43 34.22
N SER A 461 -24.70 -10.78 34.65
CA SER A 461 -24.78 -9.42 35.18
C SER A 461 -24.95 -8.43 34.04
N ILE A 462 -26.18 -7.93 33.86
CA ILE A 462 -26.54 -6.91 32.86
C ILE A 462 -25.71 -5.63 33.05
N GLU A 463 -25.48 -5.20 34.29
CA GLU A 463 -24.63 -4.05 34.59
C GLU A 463 -23.21 -4.23 34.05
N LYS A 464 -22.54 -5.36 34.38
CA LYS A 464 -21.18 -5.63 33.90
C LYS A 464 -21.13 -5.76 32.37
N PHE A 465 -22.15 -6.38 31.77
CA PHE A 465 -22.27 -6.52 30.32
C PHE A 465 -22.37 -5.16 29.60
N ASN A 466 -23.09 -4.22 30.18
CA ASN A 466 -23.21 -2.88 29.62
C ASN A 466 -21.95 -2.03 29.90
N ARG A 467 -21.34 -2.17 31.08
CA ARG A 467 -20.10 -1.46 31.47
C ARG A 467 -18.89 -1.89 30.64
N SER A 468 -18.78 -3.17 30.28
CA SER A 468 -17.75 -3.65 29.35
C SER A 468 -17.96 -3.14 27.92
N GLY A 469 -19.15 -2.61 27.62
CA GLY A 469 -19.55 -2.08 26.32
C GLY A 469 -19.91 -3.14 25.29
N CYS A 470 -20.21 -4.37 25.70
CA CYS A 470 -20.70 -5.42 24.80
C CYS A 470 -21.97 -4.98 24.06
N LEU A 471 -22.96 -4.42 24.77
CA LEU A 471 -24.19 -3.90 24.14
C LEU A 471 -23.87 -2.78 23.11
N SER A 472 -22.90 -1.92 23.41
CA SER A 472 -22.49 -0.86 22.50
C SER A 472 -21.86 -1.39 21.20
N MET A 473 -21.06 -2.46 21.29
CA MET A 473 -20.52 -3.15 20.11
C MET A 473 -21.65 -3.77 19.28
N VAL A 474 -22.63 -4.41 19.92
CA VAL A 474 -23.79 -5.03 19.25
C VAL A 474 -24.60 -3.98 18.49
N LEU A 475 -24.85 -2.82 19.11
CA LEU A 475 -25.55 -1.70 18.47
C LEU A 475 -24.76 -1.14 17.28
N ALA A 476 -23.44 -1.01 17.39
CA ALA A 476 -22.58 -0.60 16.27
C ALA A 476 -22.66 -1.58 15.09
N CYS A 477 -22.78 -2.90 15.36
CA CYS A 477 -22.91 -3.93 14.33
C CYS A 477 -24.20 -3.80 13.49
N LEU A 478 -25.25 -3.15 14.00
CA LEU A 478 -26.47 -2.87 13.22
C LEU A 478 -26.24 -1.92 12.04
N GLY A 479 -25.15 -1.13 12.09
CA GLY A 479 -24.71 -0.26 11.00
C GLY A 479 -23.80 -0.94 9.97
N SER A 480 -23.48 -2.23 10.13
CA SER A 480 -22.64 -2.97 9.18
C SER A 480 -23.31 -3.11 7.82
N TYR A 481 -22.51 -3.09 6.75
CA TYR A 481 -23.01 -3.41 5.40
C TYR A 481 -23.26 -4.90 5.19
N ASP A 482 -22.63 -5.76 5.99
CA ASP A 482 -22.85 -7.21 5.92
C ASP A 482 -24.19 -7.61 6.56
N CYS A 483 -25.04 -8.26 5.77
CA CYS A 483 -26.36 -8.74 6.21
C CYS A 483 -26.26 -9.76 7.36
N SER A 484 -25.23 -10.61 7.32
CA SER A 484 -25.03 -11.67 8.33
C SER A 484 -24.61 -11.07 9.67
N MET A 485 -23.69 -10.10 9.66
CA MET A 485 -23.31 -9.31 10.84
C MET A 485 -24.52 -8.65 11.50
N ARG A 486 -25.39 -7.99 10.72
CA ARG A 486 -26.62 -7.37 11.25
C ARG A 486 -27.57 -8.41 11.84
N SER A 487 -27.77 -9.52 11.15
CA SER A 487 -28.64 -10.61 11.63
C SER A 487 -28.16 -11.20 12.96
N ALA A 488 -26.84 -11.43 13.07
CA ALA A 488 -26.23 -11.89 14.32
C ALA A 488 -26.38 -10.86 15.46
N ALA A 489 -26.31 -9.56 15.15
CA ALA A 489 -26.53 -8.52 16.14
C ALA A 489 -27.99 -8.47 16.63
N TYR A 490 -28.98 -8.60 15.74
CA TYR A 490 -30.39 -8.72 16.14
C TYR A 490 -30.65 -10.00 16.95
N HIS A 491 -30.01 -11.11 16.60
CA HIS A 491 -30.06 -12.34 17.38
C HIS A 491 -29.55 -12.11 18.81
N VAL A 492 -28.40 -11.45 18.97
CA VAL A 492 -27.84 -11.08 20.28
C VAL A 492 -28.78 -10.16 21.06
N LEU A 493 -29.40 -9.17 20.43
CA LEU A 493 -30.38 -8.30 21.09
C LEU A 493 -31.62 -9.08 21.57
N THR A 494 -32.03 -10.11 20.82
CA THR A 494 -33.15 -10.98 21.19
C THR A 494 -32.79 -11.86 22.40
N LEU A 495 -31.57 -12.42 22.43
CA LEU A 495 -31.07 -13.15 23.59
C LEU A 495 -30.99 -12.25 24.83
N LEU A 496 -30.47 -11.03 24.68
CA LEU A 496 -30.38 -10.05 25.76
C LEU A 496 -31.77 -9.71 26.33
N ARG A 497 -32.77 -9.53 25.47
CA ARG A 497 -34.16 -9.28 25.89
C ARG A 497 -34.70 -10.42 26.76
N SER A 498 -34.34 -11.66 26.47
CA SER A 498 -34.72 -12.83 27.28
C SER A 498 -34.10 -12.76 28.69
N HIS A 499 -32.82 -12.39 28.79
CA HIS A 499 -32.14 -12.18 30.08
C HIS A 499 -32.74 -11.01 30.88
N LEU A 500 -33.07 -9.89 30.21
CA LEU A 500 -33.73 -8.74 30.84
C LEU A 500 -35.11 -9.13 31.39
N PHE A 501 -35.86 -9.95 30.66
CA PHE A 501 -37.18 -10.42 31.07
C PHE A 501 -37.13 -11.32 32.32
N CYS A 502 -36.18 -12.26 32.38
CA CYS A 502 -36.01 -13.18 33.52
C CYS A 502 -35.77 -12.45 34.85
N ARG A 503 -35.19 -11.24 34.82
CA ARG A 503 -34.94 -10.39 35.99
C ARG A 503 -35.47 -8.97 35.77
N ARG A 504 -36.71 -8.87 35.30
CA ARG A 504 -37.28 -7.60 34.84
C ARG A 504 -37.31 -6.52 35.91
N ALA A 505 -37.67 -6.88 37.14
CA ALA A 505 -37.75 -5.92 38.26
C ALA A 505 -36.40 -5.24 38.55
N GLU A 506 -35.30 -5.98 38.42
CA GLU A 506 -33.93 -5.48 38.62
C GLU A 506 -33.41 -4.70 37.40
N ASN A 507 -33.98 -4.93 36.21
CA ASN A 507 -33.47 -4.43 34.94
C ASN A 507 -34.44 -3.51 34.19
N LEU A 508 -35.43 -2.92 34.88
CA LEU A 508 -36.48 -2.08 34.28
C LEU A 508 -35.93 -0.99 33.35
N PHE A 509 -34.83 -0.34 33.75
CA PHE A 509 -34.19 0.69 32.94
C PHE A 509 -33.69 0.16 31.59
N TRP A 510 -33.01 -1.00 31.59
CA TRP A 510 -32.46 -1.61 30.38
C TRP A 510 -33.53 -2.34 29.54
N ASP A 511 -34.57 -2.87 30.17
CA ASP A 511 -35.78 -3.37 29.49
C ASP A 511 -36.50 -2.25 28.74
N HIS A 512 -36.63 -1.08 29.37
CA HIS A 512 -37.17 0.12 28.74
C HIS A 512 -36.29 0.58 27.58
N PHE A 513 -34.96 0.70 27.77
CA PHE A 513 -34.03 1.04 26.68
C PHE A 513 -34.14 0.06 25.50
N SER A 514 -34.16 -1.25 25.77
CA SER A 514 -34.28 -2.29 24.73
C SER A 514 -35.58 -2.11 23.92
N SER A 515 -36.69 -1.87 24.61
CA SER A 515 -38.00 -1.66 23.95
C SER A 515 -38.05 -0.34 23.19
N TRP A 516 -37.45 0.72 23.73
CA TRP A 516 -37.33 2.04 23.10
C TRP A 516 -36.56 1.99 21.79
N VAL A 517 -35.43 1.27 21.76
CA VAL A 517 -34.66 1.03 20.53
C VAL A 517 -35.45 0.16 19.56
N ALA A 518 -36.03 -0.95 20.01
CA ALA A 518 -36.78 -1.86 19.14
C ALA A 518 -37.93 -1.16 18.41
N GLN A 519 -38.72 -0.35 19.13
CA GLN A 519 -39.80 0.43 18.52
C GLN A 519 -39.25 1.47 17.54
N GLY A 520 -38.16 2.15 17.90
CA GLY A 520 -37.53 3.14 17.01
C GLY A 520 -37.01 2.55 15.70
N ILE A 521 -36.53 1.30 15.71
CA ILE A 521 -36.12 0.60 14.49
C ILE A 521 -37.34 0.22 13.63
N GLN A 522 -38.44 -0.20 14.26
CA GLN A 522 -39.69 -0.53 13.56
C GLN A 522 -40.28 0.68 12.84
N ASP A 523 -40.23 1.86 13.48
CA ASP A 523 -40.72 3.13 12.93
C ASP A 523 -39.94 3.60 11.68
N LEU A 524 -38.75 3.06 11.41
CA LEU A 524 -37.99 3.34 10.19
C LEU A 524 -38.54 2.60 8.96
N HIS A 525 -39.40 1.58 9.14
CA HIS A 525 -39.97 0.76 8.06
C HIS A 525 -38.94 0.19 7.07
N LEU A 526 -37.76 -0.20 7.57
CA LEU A 526 -36.67 -0.74 6.78
C LEU A 526 -36.87 -2.22 6.42
N LYS A 527 -36.25 -2.66 5.32
CA LYS A 527 -36.25 -4.07 4.93
C LYS A 527 -35.44 -4.92 5.92
N PRO A 528 -35.91 -6.12 6.29
CA PRO A 528 -35.17 -7.00 7.17
C PRO A 528 -33.93 -7.64 6.49
N PRO A 529 -32.82 -7.85 7.23
CA PRO A 529 -32.54 -7.33 8.56
C PRO A 529 -32.25 -5.80 8.49
N PRO A 530 -32.95 -4.96 9.28
CA PRO A 530 -32.84 -3.51 9.16
C PRO A 530 -31.41 -3.01 9.35
N GLN A 531 -30.93 -2.19 8.42
CA GLN A 531 -29.63 -1.53 8.52
C GLN A 531 -29.82 -0.11 9.08
N LEU A 532 -29.21 0.16 10.22
CA LEU A 532 -29.13 1.53 10.72
C LEU A 532 -28.05 2.30 9.99
N SER A 533 -28.21 3.62 9.88
CA SER A 533 -27.08 4.47 9.53
C SER A 533 -26.02 4.34 10.62
N MET A 534 -24.75 4.52 10.27
CA MET A 534 -23.68 4.43 11.24
C MET A 534 -23.81 5.54 12.29
N ILE A 535 -24.31 6.73 11.91
CA ILE A 535 -24.65 7.79 12.88
C ILE A 535 -25.65 7.30 13.93
N GLN A 536 -26.73 6.63 13.51
CA GLN A 536 -27.75 6.08 14.42
C GLN A 536 -27.15 4.99 15.32
N ALA A 537 -26.42 4.05 14.73
CA ALA A 537 -25.80 2.92 15.43
C ALA A 537 -24.79 3.40 16.49
N LEU A 538 -23.91 4.35 16.15
CA LEU A 538 -22.94 4.92 17.07
C LEU A 538 -23.59 5.78 18.14
N PHE A 539 -24.65 6.53 17.82
CA PHE A 539 -25.40 7.29 18.81
C PHE A 539 -25.94 6.36 19.90
N LEU A 540 -26.65 5.29 19.51
CA LEU A 540 -27.17 4.30 20.46
C LEU A 540 -26.05 3.63 21.25
N GLY A 541 -24.98 3.20 20.56
CA GLY A 541 -23.85 2.53 21.20
C GLY A 541 -23.15 3.41 22.24
N ARG A 542 -22.90 4.68 21.93
CA ARG A 542 -22.28 5.63 22.87
C ARG A 542 -23.22 6.06 23.97
N MET A 543 -24.52 6.16 23.71
CA MET A 543 -25.53 6.43 24.73
C MET A 543 -25.49 5.34 25.82
N VAL A 544 -25.42 4.07 25.41
CA VAL A 544 -25.25 2.94 26.34
C VAL A 544 -23.95 3.06 27.15
N LEU A 545 -22.82 3.38 26.50
CA LEU A 545 -21.55 3.55 27.22
C LEU A 545 -21.60 4.67 28.25
N ALA A 546 -22.18 5.81 27.88
CA ALA A 546 -22.28 6.98 28.73
C ALA A 546 -23.15 6.71 29.96
N MET A 547 -24.29 6.03 29.76
CA MET A 547 -25.19 5.65 30.86
C MET A 547 -24.58 4.56 31.74
N ALA A 548 -24.03 3.49 31.16
CA ALA A 548 -23.50 2.37 31.93
C ALA A 548 -22.24 2.72 32.74
N ASN A 549 -21.40 3.64 32.24
CA ASN A 549 -20.16 4.04 32.89
C ASN A 549 -20.27 5.37 33.65
N HIS A 550 -21.47 5.92 33.81
CA HIS A 550 -21.74 7.18 34.51
C HIS A 550 -20.85 8.34 34.03
N GLU A 551 -20.81 8.55 32.70
CA GLU A 551 -20.01 9.64 32.12
C GLU A 551 -20.55 11.00 32.56
N LYS A 552 -19.76 11.71 33.39
CA LYS A 552 -20.13 12.99 34.00
C LYS A 552 -20.64 13.97 32.95
N GLY A 553 -21.81 14.56 33.22
CA GLY A 553 -22.50 15.48 32.30
C GLY A 553 -23.34 14.73 31.25
N ILE A 554 -22.73 13.83 30.47
CA ILE A 554 -23.40 13.15 29.33
C ILE A 554 -24.52 12.19 29.79
N GLU A 555 -24.32 11.41 30.84
CA GLU A 555 -25.32 10.43 31.32
C GLU A 555 -26.69 11.07 31.54
N SER A 556 -26.74 12.22 32.23
CA SER A 556 -27.99 12.93 32.53
C SER A 556 -28.75 13.37 31.27
N THR A 557 -28.01 13.62 30.19
CA THR A 557 -28.54 13.96 28.87
C THR A 557 -29.10 12.73 28.19
N CYS A 558 -28.35 11.63 28.17
CA CYS A 558 -28.81 10.35 27.62
C CYS A 558 -30.08 9.84 28.30
N CYS A 559 -30.14 9.88 29.63
CA CYS A 559 -31.33 9.49 30.39
C CYS A 559 -32.54 10.38 30.07
N ARG A 560 -32.35 11.70 29.90
CA ARG A 560 -33.44 12.59 29.48
C ARG A 560 -33.92 12.32 28.06
N ILE A 561 -33.02 12.03 27.11
CA ILE A 561 -33.39 11.64 25.74
C ILE A 561 -34.26 10.37 25.78
N LEU A 562 -33.83 9.38 26.56
CA LEU A 562 -34.55 8.12 26.72
C LEU A 562 -35.96 8.35 27.29
N LEU A 563 -36.09 9.17 28.34
CA LEU A 563 -37.36 9.43 29.01
C LEU A 563 -38.28 10.41 28.26
N ALA A 564 -37.75 11.19 27.30
CA ALA A 564 -38.52 12.21 26.60
C ALA A 564 -39.63 11.61 25.71
N ARG A 565 -39.46 10.38 25.21
CA ARG A 565 -40.41 9.74 24.28
C ARG A 565 -40.46 8.22 24.47
N PRO A 566 -41.61 7.58 24.21
CA PRO A 566 -41.77 6.13 24.36
C PRO A 566 -40.96 5.30 23.35
N ALA A 567 -40.54 5.90 22.23
CA ALA A 567 -39.77 5.24 21.17
C ALA A 567 -38.62 6.13 20.68
N ALA A 568 -37.52 5.51 20.26
CA ALA A 568 -36.38 6.22 19.70
C ALA A 568 -36.73 6.79 18.32
N ARG A 569 -36.72 8.11 18.16
CA ARG A 569 -36.75 8.69 16.82
C ARG A 569 -35.38 8.48 16.20
N LEU A 570 -35.26 7.58 15.22
CA LEU A 570 -33.98 7.32 14.55
C LEU A 570 -33.82 8.10 13.24
N ASN A 571 -34.90 8.63 12.66
CA ASN A 571 -34.87 9.49 11.45
C ASN A 571 -34.02 10.77 11.62
N HIS A 572 -33.87 11.24 12.86
CA HIS A 572 -33.00 12.33 13.31
C HIS A 572 -32.67 12.07 14.78
N ILE A 573 -31.56 12.59 15.32
CA ILE A 573 -31.26 12.39 16.76
C ILE A 573 -32.22 13.29 17.58
N PRO A 574 -33.12 12.71 18.40
CA PRO A 574 -34.22 13.45 19.02
C PRO A 574 -33.71 14.46 20.05
N GLU A 575 -34.41 15.59 20.15
CA GLU A 575 -34.13 16.69 21.09
C GLU A 575 -32.72 17.28 20.99
N LEU A 576 -31.92 16.89 19.99
CA LEU A 576 -30.54 17.34 19.85
C LEU A 576 -30.42 18.87 19.83
N LYS A 577 -31.26 19.55 19.06
CA LYS A 577 -31.25 21.02 18.98
C LYS A 577 -31.58 21.64 20.33
N THR A 578 -32.59 21.09 21.03
CA THR A 578 -32.95 21.46 22.41
C THR A 578 -31.78 21.22 23.37
N PHE A 579 -31.10 20.09 23.28
CA PHE A 579 -29.94 19.79 24.11
C PHE A 579 -28.77 20.72 23.81
N LEU A 580 -28.45 21.02 22.55
CA LEU A 580 -27.35 21.92 22.21
C LEU A 580 -27.64 23.39 22.63
N THR A 581 -28.91 23.76 22.81
CA THR A 581 -29.32 25.13 23.17
C THR A 581 -29.73 25.32 24.64
N ALA A 582 -30.18 24.28 25.35
CA ALA A 582 -30.83 24.40 26.66
C ALA A 582 -29.92 24.31 27.90
N PHE A 583 -28.60 24.10 27.76
CA PHE A 583 -27.71 23.98 28.94
C PHE A 583 -27.19 25.31 29.48
N SER A 584 -27.40 25.50 30.78
CA SER A 584 -26.73 26.47 31.64
C SER A 584 -25.29 26.03 31.95
N GLY A 585 -24.32 26.92 31.74
CA GLY A 585 -22.88 26.71 31.99
C GLY A 585 -22.05 26.52 30.72
N LEU A 586 -21.06 27.39 30.48
CA LEU A 586 -20.20 27.39 29.28
C LEU A 586 -19.40 26.08 29.10
N LYS A 587 -18.97 25.46 30.20
CA LYS A 587 -18.15 24.22 30.19
C LYS A 587 -18.98 22.99 29.81
N ASP A 588 -20.17 22.84 30.37
CA ASP A 588 -21.05 21.68 30.11
C ASP A 588 -21.55 21.69 28.66
N LYS A 589 -21.90 22.88 28.13
CA LYS A 589 -22.29 23.06 26.73
C LYS A 589 -21.22 22.57 25.75
N THR A 590 -19.95 22.88 26.01
CA THR A 590 -18.82 22.46 25.14
C THR A 590 -18.64 20.95 25.14
N LEU A 591 -18.81 20.30 26.30
CA LEU A 591 -18.66 18.86 26.44
C LEU A 591 -19.78 18.10 25.69
N HIS A 592 -21.03 18.55 25.78
CA HIS A 592 -22.15 17.97 25.03
C HIS A 592 -22.00 18.11 23.52
N ILE A 593 -21.59 19.29 23.03
CA ILE A 593 -21.32 19.55 21.61
C ILE A 593 -20.25 18.58 21.09
N ARG A 594 -19.12 18.46 21.81
CA ARG A 594 -18.01 17.59 21.40
C ARG A 594 -18.42 16.14 21.35
N TRP A 595 -19.08 15.62 22.39
CA TRP A 595 -19.55 14.24 22.43
C TRP A 595 -20.43 13.90 21.22
N PHE A 596 -21.32 14.82 20.86
CA PHE A 596 -22.18 14.66 19.71
C PHE A 596 -21.44 14.78 18.37
N PHE A 597 -20.54 15.74 18.22
CA PHE A 597 -19.77 15.94 17.00
C PHE A 597 -18.79 14.79 16.75
N GLU A 598 -18.28 14.14 17.80
CA GLU A 598 -17.50 12.90 17.65
C GLU A 598 -18.34 11.77 17.05
N ILE A 599 -19.62 11.64 17.42
CA ILE A 599 -20.52 10.65 16.79
C ILE A 599 -20.69 10.95 15.30
N LEU A 600 -20.86 12.23 14.93
CA LEU A 600 -20.99 12.62 13.53
C LEU A 600 -19.70 12.41 12.74
N ARG A 601 -18.55 12.77 13.32
CA ARG A 601 -17.22 12.54 12.72
C ARG A 601 -17.03 11.07 12.42
N ASP A 602 -17.32 10.23 13.41
CA ASP A 602 -17.06 8.80 13.34
C ASP A 602 -18.12 8.06 12.51
N GLY A 603 -19.35 8.59 12.44
CA GLY A 603 -20.49 7.96 11.78
C GLY A 603 -20.74 8.37 10.33
N THR A 604 -20.24 9.52 9.86
CA THR A 604 -20.52 10.00 8.50
C THR A 604 -19.71 9.21 7.46
N ARG A 605 -20.29 8.17 6.84
CA ARG A 605 -19.56 7.26 5.94
C ARG A 605 -20.31 6.89 4.67
N SER A 606 -21.63 6.97 4.68
CA SER A 606 -22.50 6.46 3.63
C SER A 606 -23.56 7.48 3.20
N THR A 607 -24.27 7.17 2.12
CA THR A 607 -25.41 7.96 1.64
C THR A 607 -26.55 8.00 2.66
N SER A 608 -26.77 6.93 3.42
CA SER A 608 -27.77 6.89 4.51
C SER A 608 -27.39 7.81 5.68
N ASP A 609 -26.09 7.93 5.97
CA ASP A 609 -25.58 8.84 7.02
C ASP A 609 -25.79 10.30 6.59
N TRP A 610 -25.53 10.59 5.30
CA TRP A 610 -25.80 11.91 4.73
C TRP A 610 -27.28 12.30 4.84
N GLN A 611 -28.21 11.39 4.57
CA GLN A 611 -29.65 11.67 4.71
C GLN A 611 -30.01 12.02 6.16
N VAL A 612 -29.47 11.27 7.12
CA VAL A 612 -29.66 11.53 8.55
C VAL A 612 -29.07 12.89 8.95
N LEU A 613 -27.88 13.24 8.47
CA LEU A 613 -27.24 14.53 8.73
C LEU A 613 -28.03 15.71 8.12
N LYS A 614 -28.52 15.54 6.88
CA LYS A 614 -29.36 16.53 6.20
C LYS A 614 -30.66 16.79 6.97
N ASN A 615 -31.29 15.74 7.48
CA ASN A 615 -32.53 15.85 8.27
C ASN A 615 -32.34 16.58 9.61
N MET A 616 -31.12 16.62 10.16
CA MET A 616 -30.84 17.33 11.41
C MET A 616 -30.57 18.83 11.25
N ASP A 617 -30.33 19.33 10.03
CA ASP A 617 -30.05 20.74 9.74
C ASP A 617 -28.94 21.36 10.62
N LEU A 618 -27.79 20.69 10.69
CA LEU A 618 -26.69 21.05 11.62
C LEU A 618 -25.59 21.91 11.00
N PHE A 619 -25.59 22.12 9.69
CA PHE A 619 -24.49 22.81 9.02
C PHE A 619 -24.36 24.28 9.41
N ASN A 620 -25.49 24.96 9.61
CA ASN A 620 -25.49 26.32 10.15
C ASN A 620 -24.87 26.36 11.55
N LEU A 621 -25.14 25.35 12.38
CA LEU A 621 -24.54 25.24 13.70
C LEU A 621 -23.03 24.95 13.61
N PHE A 622 -22.60 24.08 12.69
CA PHE A 622 -21.17 23.85 12.43
C PHE A 622 -20.46 25.15 12.07
N LEU A 623 -21.02 25.98 11.20
CA LEU A 623 -20.42 27.26 10.81
C LEU A 623 -20.35 28.25 11.98
N VAL A 624 -21.38 28.31 12.83
CA VAL A 624 -21.36 29.17 14.03
C VAL A 624 -20.28 28.70 15.01
N ILE A 625 -20.20 27.40 15.28
CA ILE A 625 -19.19 26.85 16.21
C ILE A 625 -17.80 26.94 15.59
N PHE A 626 -17.64 26.83 14.28
CA PHE A 626 -16.35 27.02 13.63
C PHE A 626 -15.82 28.45 13.85
N LYS A 627 -16.69 29.45 13.74
CA LYS A 627 -16.34 30.87 13.94
C LYS A 627 -16.05 31.23 15.40
N CYS A 628 -16.78 30.65 16.34
CA CYS A 628 -16.71 31.01 17.76
C CYS A 628 -15.92 30.00 18.63
N GLY A 629 -15.57 28.84 18.08
CA GLY A 629 -15.01 27.71 18.81
C GLY A 629 -13.49 27.71 18.88
N HIS A 630 -12.97 26.90 19.81
CA HIS A 630 -11.53 26.69 19.94
C HIS A 630 -11.01 25.76 18.83
N GLN A 631 -9.68 25.71 18.66
CA GLN A 631 -9.00 24.87 17.66
C GLN A 631 -9.52 23.42 17.63
N LYS A 632 -9.73 22.78 18.79
CA LYS A 632 -10.26 21.40 18.86
C LYS A 632 -11.64 21.24 18.24
N ASP A 633 -12.50 22.25 18.38
CA ASP A 633 -13.87 22.24 17.85
C ASP A 633 -13.86 22.48 16.34
N ARG A 634 -12.97 23.36 15.85
CA ARG A 634 -12.75 23.61 14.43
C ARG A 634 -12.19 22.39 13.71
N LEU A 635 -11.18 21.72 14.30
CA LEU A 635 -10.64 20.46 13.78
C LEU A 635 -11.71 19.37 13.68
N LEU A 636 -12.60 19.28 14.67
CA LEU A 636 -13.68 18.29 14.67
C LEU A 636 -14.69 18.58 13.55
N ILE A 637 -15.06 19.85 13.35
CA ILE A 637 -15.94 20.27 12.25
C ILE A 637 -15.29 19.98 10.89
N LEU A 638 -14.01 20.31 10.71
CA LEU A 638 -13.29 20.03 9.45
C LEU A 638 -13.27 18.54 9.14
N LYS A 639 -13.08 17.66 10.14
CA LYS A 639 -13.16 16.20 9.94
C LYS A 639 -14.57 15.73 9.56
N ILE A 640 -15.62 16.31 10.15
CA ILE A 640 -17.01 16.01 9.76
C ILE A 640 -17.25 16.44 8.30
N MET A 641 -16.77 17.63 7.93
CA MET A 641 -16.92 18.17 6.57
C MET A 641 -16.16 17.33 5.55
N GLU A 642 -14.90 16.97 5.83
CA GLU A 642 -14.10 16.06 5.01
C GLU A 642 -14.84 14.75 4.75
N ALA A 643 -15.35 14.11 5.81
CA ALA A 643 -16.10 12.86 5.70
C ALA A 643 -17.39 13.02 4.88
N THR A 644 -18.10 14.14 5.08
CA THR A 644 -19.31 14.47 4.33
C THR A 644 -19.02 14.69 2.85
N PHE A 645 -17.96 15.42 2.52
CA PHE A 645 -17.57 15.76 1.15
C PHE A 645 -17.05 14.56 0.36
N ARG A 646 -16.75 13.43 0.99
CA ARG A 646 -16.45 12.18 0.28
C ARG A 646 -17.69 11.46 -0.24
N ILE A 647 -18.88 11.83 0.24
CA ILE A 647 -20.14 11.16 -0.10
C ILE A 647 -20.75 11.82 -1.34
N HIS A 648 -20.86 11.07 -2.45
CA HIS A 648 -21.26 11.61 -3.76
C HIS A 648 -22.61 12.38 -3.77
N PRO A 649 -23.71 11.90 -3.13
CA PRO A 649 -24.94 12.70 -3.01
C PRO A 649 -24.81 14.00 -2.22
N ALA A 650 -23.80 14.12 -1.35
CA ALA A 650 -23.54 15.35 -0.61
C ALA A 650 -22.87 16.39 -1.53
N THR A 651 -21.92 15.96 -2.37
CA THR A 651 -21.17 16.85 -3.27
C THR A 651 -21.95 17.28 -4.51
N ASN A 652 -22.95 16.53 -4.96
CA ASN A 652 -23.78 16.89 -6.12
C ASN A 652 -24.95 17.83 -5.73
N GLY A 653 -24.62 19.06 -5.32
CA GLY A 653 -25.59 20.14 -5.00
C GLY A 653 -26.11 20.18 -3.55
N GLY A 654 -25.72 19.22 -2.70
CA GLY A 654 -26.18 19.13 -1.31
C GLY A 654 -25.39 19.98 -0.30
N THR A 655 -24.06 20.06 -0.45
CA THR A 655 -23.15 20.73 0.50
C THR A 655 -22.45 21.96 -0.07
N GLY A 656 -22.64 22.30 -1.35
CA GLY A 656 -21.95 23.41 -2.02
C GLY A 656 -22.05 24.76 -1.31
N PRO A 657 -23.26 25.22 -0.94
CA PRO A 657 -23.42 26.47 -0.19
C PRO A 657 -22.67 26.48 1.15
N TRP A 658 -22.60 25.34 1.84
CA TRP A 658 -21.91 25.21 3.12
C TRP A 658 -20.40 25.11 2.95
N ALA A 659 -19.92 24.42 1.91
CA ALA A 659 -18.51 24.40 1.54
C ALA A 659 -18.02 25.82 1.24
N LEU A 660 -18.75 26.59 0.43
CA LEU A 660 -18.43 28.00 0.14
C LEU A 660 -18.45 28.85 1.41
N SER A 661 -19.45 28.68 2.28
CA SER A 661 -19.54 29.41 3.55
C SER A 661 -18.37 29.08 4.50
N LEU A 662 -17.89 27.83 4.48
CA LEU A 662 -16.72 27.41 5.25
C LEU A 662 -15.42 27.99 4.66
N MET A 663 -15.26 27.99 3.33
CA MET A 663 -14.13 28.64 2.65
C MET A 663 -14.07 30.13 3.00
N VAL A 664 -15.20 30.83 2.93
CA VAL A 664 -15.32 32.25 3.32
C VAL A 664 -15.04 32.44 4.81
N ALA A 665 -15.44 31.49 5.67
CA ALA A 665 -15.10 31.55 7.08
C ALA A 665 -13.59 31.36 7.30
N ILE A 666 -12.93 30.45 6.59
CA ILE A 666 -11.48 30.24 6.71
C ILE A 666 -10.70 31.47 6.19
N SER A 667 -11.11 32.05 5.06
CA SER A 667 -10.41 33.21 4.46
C SER A 667 -10.48 34.49 5.29
N LYS A 668 -11.47 34.60 6.19
CA LYS A 668 -11.59 35.74 7.11
C LYS A 668 -10.76 35.61 8.40
N TYR A 669 -10.24 34.42 8.73
CA TYR A 669 -9.50 34.15 9.96
C TYR A 669 -8.05 33.62 9.78
N PRO A 670 -7.28 34.03 8.75
CA PRO A 670 -5.99 33.39 8.44
C PRO A 670 -4.91 33.57 9.53
N LYS A 671 -5.05 34.53 10.45
CA LYS A 671 -4.03 34.79 11.48
C LYS A 671 -4.14 33.91 12.75
N GLU A 672 -5.11 32.98 12.82
CA GLU A 672 -5.37 32.16 14.02
C GLU A 672 -5.48 30.64 13.76
N LEU A 673 -5.19 30.18 12.54
CA LEU A 673 -5.31 28.77 12.17
C LEU A 673 -3.99 28.03 12.34
N SER A 674 -4.08 26.83 12.90
CA SER A 674 -2.97 25.89 13.07
C SER A 674 -2.68 25.10 11.79
N THR A 675 -1.45 24.59 11.68
CA THR A 675 -1.01 23.72 10.57
C THR A 675 -1.99 22.55 10.32
N GLU A 676 -2.47 21.90 11.38
CA GLU A 676 -3.42 20.78 11.26
C GLU A 676 -4.78 21.20 10.66
N GLU A 677 -5.27 22.39 10.97
CA GLU A 677 -6.53 22.91 10.42
C GLU A 677 -6.40 23.18 8.92
N ILE A 678 -5.24 23.70 8.50
CA ILE A 678 -4.95 23.99 7.09
C ILE A 678 -4.81 22.69 6.29
N LEU A 679 -4.10 21.68 6.82
CA LEU A 679 -4.01 20.36 6.20
C LEU A 679 -5.38 19.71 6.00
N LEU A 680 -6.27 19.79 7.01
CA LEU A 680 -7.64 19.30 6.88
C LEU A 680 -8.48 20.11 5.89
N ALA A 681 -8.24 21.43 5.78
CA ALA A 681 -8.89 22.26 4.76
C ALA A 681 -8.49 21.81 3.35
N PHE A 682 -7.20 21.51 3.10
CA PHE A 682 -6.75 20.93 1.83
C PHE A 682 -7.43 19.58 1.54
N LYS A 683 -7.54 18.68 2.53
CA LYS A 683 -8.26 17.40 2.38
C LYS A 683 -9.76 17.56 2.09
N CYS A 684 -10.39 18.59 2.68
CA CYS A 684 -11.76 18.95 2.33
C CYS A 684 -11.86 19.36 0.85
N LEU A 685 -10.94 20.18 0.35
CA LEU A 685 -10.90 20.60 -1.06
C LEU A 685 -10.67 19.44 -2.02
N GLN A 686 -9.73 18.54 -1.69
CA GLN A 686 -9.52 17.31 -2.46
C GLN A 686 -10.81 16.49 -2.56
N SER A 687 -11.56 16.36 -1.47
CA SER A 687 -12.84 15.62 -1.46
C SER A 687 -13.92 16.34 -2.28
N LEU A 688 -13.94 17.67 -2.28
CA LEU A 688 -14.87 18.50 -3.06
C LEU A 688 -14.57 18.53 -4.56
N SER A 689 -13.35 18.21 -4.99
CA SER A 689 -12.92 18.26 -6.40
C SER A 689 -13.75 17.37 -7.35
N GLY A 690 -14.60 16.47 -6.84
CA GLY A 690 -15.56 15.70 -7.64
C GLY A 690 -16.90 16.41 -7.92
N SER A 691 -17.14 17.58 -7.35
CA SER A 691 -18.37 18.36 -7.54
C SER A 691 -18.25 19.33 -8.71
N SER A 692 -19.14 19.23 -9.69
CA SER A 692 -19.23 20.21 -10.79
C SER A 692 -19.64 21.62 -10.34
N TYR A 693 -20.26 21.75 -9.16
CA TYR A 693 -20.83 23.01 -8.68
C TYR A 693 -19.84 23.90 -7.92
N ILE A 694 -18.74 23.34 -7.40
CA ILE A 694 -17.80 24.01 -6.47
C ILE A 694 -16.40 24.13 -7.10
N SER A 695 -16.26 23.66 -8.34
CA SER A 695 -15.00 23.45 -9.04
C SER A 695 -14.15 24.73 -9.15
N LEU A 696 -14.75 25.86 -9.54
CA LEU A 696 -14.06 27.15 -9.67
C LEU A 696 -13.76 27.84 -8.31
N PRO A 697 -14.74 28.04 -7.39
CA PRO A 697 -14.45 28.63 -6.07
C PRO A 697 -13.46 27.82 -5.21
N ALA A 698 -13.40 26.50 -5.41
CA ALA A 698 -12.43 25.65 -4.72
C ALA A 698 -10.99 25.92 -5.15
N VAL A 699 -10.78 26.30 -6.41
CA VAL A 699 -9.44 26.57 -6.97
C VAL A 699 -8.94 27.93 -6.50
N ASP A 700 -9.81 28.95 -6.52
CA ASP A 700 -9.50 30.27 -5.95
C ASP A 700 -9.16 30.17 -4.46
N PHE A 701 -9.93 29.37 -3.72
CA PHE A 701 -9.68 29.16 -2.30
C PHE A 701 -8.41 28.31 -2.04
N TRP A 702 -8.12 27.32 -2.88
CA TRP A 702 -6.86 26.58 -2.83
C TRP A 702 -5.66 27.52 -3.03
N LEU A 703 -5.73 28.42 -4.03
CA LEU A 703 -4.69 29.41 -4.29
C LEU A 703 -4.46 30.32 -3.10
N PHE A 704 -5.53 30.85 -2.51
CA PHE A 704 -5.46 31.65 -1.29
C PHE A 704 -4.71 30.91 -0.17
N LEU A 705 -5.09 29.66 0.13
CA LEU A 705 -4.43 28.88 1.18
C LEU A 705 -2.95 28.57 0.85
N PHE A 706 -2.65 28.24 -0.40
CA PHE A 706 -1.30 27.90 -0.82
C PHE A 706 -0.37 29.12 -0.81
N LEU A 707 -0.86 30.29 -1.20
CA LEU A 707 -0.07 31.53 -1.17
C LEU A 707 0.24 31.98 0.26
N GLU A 708 -0.69 31.83 1.19
CA GLU A 708 -0.53 32.21 2.60
C GLU A 708 0.34 31.21 3.38
N TYR A 709 0.14 29.90 3.19
CA TYR A 709 0.74 28.86 4.04
C TYR A 709 1.72 27.91 3.35
N GLY A 710 1.86 27.97 2.02
CA GLY A 710 2.68 27.04 1.23
C GLY A 710 4.17 27.09 1.53
N LYS A 711 4.66 28.11 2.25
CA LYS A 711 6.05 28.17 2.76
C LYS A 711 6.33 27.16 3.88
N ASN A 712 5.30 26.59 4.50
CA ASN A 712 5.48 25.58 5.55
C ASN A 712 5.79 24.22 4.92
N PRO A 713 6.92 23.56 5.26
CA PRO A 713 7.32 22.27 4.68
C PRO A 713 6.33 21.14 4.96
N ASP A 714 5.52 21.23 6.03
CA ASP A 714 4.50 20.22 6.34
C ASP A 714 3.24 20.38 5.46
N ILE A 715 2.99 21.60 4.96
CA ILE A 715 1.77 21.96 4.21
C ILE A 715 2.01 21.87 2.70
N SER A 716 3.22 22.21 2.24
CA SER A 716 3.53 22.26 0.81
C SER A 716 3.22 20.95 0.06
N PRO A 717 3.50 19.73 0.59
CA PRO A 717 3.21 18.49 -0.13
C PRO A 717 1.70 18.27 -0.33
N GLU A 718 0.91 18.45 0.74
CA GLU A 718 -0.56 18.31 0.68
C GLU A 718 -1.19 19.37 -0.24
N GLY A 719 -0.61 20.57 -0.28
CA GLY A 719 -0.98 21.62 -1.22
C GLY A 719 -0.79 21.19 -2.68
N PHE A 720 0.37 20.60 -3.02
CA PHE A 720 0.66 20.06 -4.35
C PHE A 720 -0.23 18.86 -4.71
N ASP A 721 -0.47 17.94 -3.77
CA ASP A 721 -1.38 16.81 -3.98
C ASP A 721 -2.81 17.29 -4.26
N THR A 722 -3.23 18.35 -3.59
CA THR A 722 -4.54 18.98 -3.85
C THR A 722 -4.61 19.60 -5.23
N LEU A 723 -3.56 20.30 -5.67
CA LEU A 723 -3.49 20.87 -7.02
C LEU A 723 -3.53 19.79 -8.09
N ASN A 724 -2.73 18.72 -7.95
CA ASN A 724 -2.73 17.61 -8.89
C ASN A 724 -4.11 16.97 -9.01
N ASN A 725 -4.79 16.76 -7.88
CA ASN A 725 -6.15 16.24 -7.85
C ASN A 725 -7.16 17.18 -8.55
N LEU A 726 -7.07 18.49 -8.32
CA LEU A 726 -7.90 19.48 -9.00
C LEU A 726 -7.62 19.44 -10.52
N VAL A 727 -6.36 19.63 -10.93
CA VAL A 727 -5.94 19.68 -12.34
C VAL A 727 -6.29 18.42 -13.12
N SER A 728 -6.14 17.22 -12.52
CA SER A 728 -6.47 15.95 -13.18
C SER A 728 -7.93 15.83 -13.66
N LYS A 729 -8.82 16.70 -13.17
CA LYS A 729 -10.26 16.65 -13.44
C LYS A 729 -10.77 17.71 -14.42
N PHE A 730 -9.97 18.71 -14.79
CA PHE A 730 -10.37 19.74 -15.75
C PHE A 730 -9.62 19.55 -17.07
N GLN A 731 -10.35 19.64 -18.19
CA GLN A 731 -9.77 19.44 -19.53
C GLN A 731 -8.94 20.66 -19.99
N ASN A 732 -9.27 21.87 -19.51
CA ASN A 732 -8.56 23.12 -19.81
C ASN A 732 -8.15 23.86 -18.53
N ILE A 733 -6.87 24.25 -18.43
CA ILE A 733 -6.34 25.04 -17.31
C ILE A 733 -6.84 26.48 -17.31
N SER A 734 -7.24 27.01 -18.47
CA SER A 734 -7.81 28.36 -18.59
C SER A 734 -9.20 28.50 -17.96
N GLU A 735 -9.90 27.39 -17.69
CA GLU A 735 -11.19 27.39 -17.00
C GLU A 735 -11.04 27.33 -15.47
N LEU A 736 -9.81 27.11 -14.97
CA LEU A 736 -9.52 26.82 -13.57
C LEU A 736 -9.20 28.06 -12.73
N PHE A 737 -8.64 29.10 -13.33
CA PHE A 737 -8.11 30.26 -12.61
C PHE A 737 -8.66 31.56 -13.17
N ASP A 738 -9.04 32.49 -12.28
CA ASP A 738 -9.36 33.86 -12.70
C ASP A 738 -8.08 34.59 -13.19
N ASN A 739 -8.22 35.42 -14.23
CA ASN A 739 -7.10 36.14 -14.88
C ASN A 739 -6.35 37.06 -13.89
N SER A 740 -7.02 37.50 -12.83
CA SER A 740 -6.43 38.27 -11.73
C SER A 740 -5.42 37.46 -10.91
N CYS A 741 -5.77 36.23 -10.53
CA CYS A 741 -4.95 35.34 -9.71
C CYS A 741 -3.73 34.82 -10.47
N LEU A 742 -3.88 34.51 -11.77
CA LEU A 742 -2.75 34.09 -12.61
C LEU A 742 -1.68 35.18 -12.74
N LYS A 743 -2.09 36.45 -12.80
CA LYS A 743 -1.17 37.60 -12.80
C LYS A 743 -0.39 37.69 -11.49
N ASP A 744 -1.02 37.48 -10.34
CA ASP A 744 -0.34 37.52 -9.04
C ASP A 744 0.71 36.41 -8.88
N ILE A 745 0.41 35.19 -9.37
CA ILE A 745 1.34 34.05 -9.35
C ILE A 745 2.54 34.30 -10.29
N LEU A 746 2.28 34.80 -11.50
CA LEU A 746 3.34 35.14 -12.45
C LEU A 746 4.21 36.29 -11.96
N ASN A 747 3.60 37.34 -11.40
CA ASN A 747 4.33 38.43 -10.75
C ASN A 747 5.23 37.91 -9.62
N CYS A 748 4.76 36.94 -8.82
CA CYS A 748 5.62 36.27 -7.83
C CYS A 748 6.79 35.51 -8.48
N GLY A 749 6.57 34.82 -9.60
CA GLY A 749 7.61 34.10 -10.35
C GLY A 749 8.67 35.00 -10.98
N ILE A 750 8.26 36.18 -11.44
CA ILE A 750 9.13 37.23 -11.98
C ILE A 750 9.99 37.84 -10.87
N VAL A 751 9.36 38.22 -9.75
CA VAL A 751 10.06 38.81 -8.59
C VAL A 751 11.06 37.84 -7.94
N SER A 752 10.79 36.53 -8.02
CA SER A 752 11.67 35.48 -7.46
C SER A 752 12.71 34.93 -8.45
N SER A 753 12.82 35.47 -9.67
CA SER A 753 13.76 35.01 -10.72
C SER A 753 13.62 33.54 -11.14
N VAL A 754 12.46 32.92 -10.90
CA VAL A 754 12.17 31.50 -11.21
C VAL A 754 11.75 31.33 -12.68
N LEU A 755 11.32 32.42 -13.29
CA LEU A 755 11.01 32.54 -14.70
C LEU A 755 12.10 33.34 -15.40
N SER A 756 12.47 32.91 -16.61
CA SER A 756 13.18 33.80 -17.53
C SER A 756 12.23 34.91 -18.02
N ASP A 757 12.76 36.09 -18.35
CA ASP A 757 11.98 37.21 -18.90
C ASP A 757 11.14 36.79 -20.13
N ASP A 758 11.66 35.82 -20.90
CA ASP A 758 11.05 35.27 -22.09
C ASP A 758 9.85 34.34 -21.79
N GLU A 759 9.92 33.55 -20.71
CA GLU A 759 8.80 32.72 -20.22
C GLU A 759 7.72 33.57 -19.54
N ALA A 760 8.13 34.58 -18.77
CA ALA A 760 7.23 35.54 -18.16
C ALA A 760 6.43 36.31 -19.21
N PHE A 761 7.11 36.80 -20.25
CA PHE A 761 6.48 37.49 -21.38
C PHE A 761 5.50 36.59 -22.13
N LYS A 762 5.85 35.31 -22.39
CA LYS A 762 4.94 34.34 -23.03
C LYS A 762 3.69 34.07 -22.21
N CYS A 763 3.84 33.84 -20.89
CA CYS A 763 2.69 33.61 -20.01
C CYS A 763 1.81 34.84 -19.86
N GLN A 764 2.41 36.03 -19.78
CA GLN A 764 1.70 37.30 -19.66
C GLN A 764 0.98 37.69 -20.96
N SER A 765 1.58 37.41 -22.12
CA SER A 765 0.94 37.60 -23.44
C SER A 765 -0.28 36.69 -23.61
N VAL A 766 -0.20 35.43 -23.16
CA VAL A 766 -1.35 34.50 -23.19
C VAL A 766 -2.50 34.99 -22.30
N LEU A 767 -2.19 35.64 -21.17
CA LEU A 767 -3.19 36.20 -20.25
C LEU A 767 -3.80 37.54 -20.70
N GLU A 768 -3.01 38.41 -21.32
CA GLU A 768 -3.43 39.77 -21.69
C GLU A 768 -4.20 39.82 -23.01
N TYR A 769 -3.85 38.95 -23.97
CA TYR A 769 -4.48 38.95 -25.29
C TYR A 769 -5.67 37.98 -25.41
N GLY A 770 -5.83 37.06 -24.44
CA GLY A 770 -6.96 36.14 -24.39
C GLY A 770 -7.03 35.18 -25.59
N MET A 771 -7.75 34.08 -25.42
CA MET A 771 -8.14 33.20 -26.52
C MET A 771 -9.21 33.84 -27.43
N ASP A 772 -9.08 35.13 -27.73
CA ASP A 772 -9.95 35.88 -28.63
C ASP A 772 -9.30 35.95 -30.01
N GLY A 773 -9.36 34.83 -30.73
CA GLY A 773 -9.26 34.82 -32.19
C GLY A 773 -7.97 34.30 -32.82
N ILE A 774 -6.93 33.97 -32.05
CA ILE A 774 -5.81 33.18 -32.55
C ILE A 774 -6.01 31.76 -32.06
N GLN A 775 -6.47 30.87 -32.95
CA GLN A 775 -6.34 29.43 -32.73
C GLN A 775 -4.85 29.12 -32.63
N ILE A 776 -4.33 29.10 -31.40
CA ILE A 776 -3.10 28.38 -31.10
C ILE A 776 -3.47 26.92 -31.29
N GLN A 777 -3.27 26.40 -32.49
CA GLN A 777 -3.29 24.97 -32.78
C GLN A 777 -2.10 24.35 -32.05
N GLU A 778 -2.23 24.14 -30.75
CA GLU A 778 -1.56 23.08 -30.01
C GLU A 778 -2.04 23.09 -28.55
N SER A 779 -2.43 21.90 -28.12
CA SER A 779 -2.73 21.46 -26.77
C SER A 779 -1.57 21.73 -25.80
N ASN A 780 -1.36 22.98 -25.39
CA ASN A 780 -0.28 23.35 -24.47
C ASN A 780 -0.76 23.55 -23.02
N ASN A 781 -1.46 22.53 -22.49
CA ASN A 781 -1.51 22.28 -21.05
C ASN A 781 -0.08 22.08 -20.45
N TYR A 782 0.95 21.94 -21.30
CA TYR A 782 2.35 21.72 -20.96
C TYR A 782 3.20 22.98 -20.72
N LEU A 783 2.74 24.20 -21.05
CA LEU A 783 3.54 25.40 -20.77
C LEU A 783 3.14 26.04 -19.44
N PHE A 784 1.83 26.23 -19.20
CA PHE A 784 1.36 27.00 -18.05
C PHE A 784 1.47 26.23 -16.73
N LEU A 785 1.06 24.95 -16.69
CA LEU A 785 1.06 24.15 -15.48
C LEU A 785 2.49 23.82 -14.97
N PRO A 786 3.45 23.39 -15.81
CA PRO A 786 4.82 23.17 -15.36
C PRO A 786 5.50 24.46 -14.89
N THR A 787 5.21 25.58 -15.54
CA THR A 787 5.71 26.90 -15.15
C THR A 787 5.13 27.34 -13.81
N LEU A 788 3.82 27.19 -13.61
CA LEU A 788 3.14 27.47 -12.35
C LEU A 788 3.64 26.57 -11.21
N LEU A 789 3.79 25.27 -11.46
CA LEU A 789 4.41 24.33 -10.52
C LEU A 789 5.87 24.69 -10.19
N ARG A 790 6.64 25.20 -11.17
CA ARG A 790 8.03 25.64 -10.97
C ARG A 790 8.11 26.88 -10.08
N ILE A 791 7.25 27.87 -10.30
CA ILE A 791 7.12 29.07 -9.46
C ILE A 791 6.73 28.68 -8.03
N LEU A 792 5.74 27.80 -7.88
CA LEU A 792 5.26 27.37 -6.57
C LEU A 792 6.30 26.52 -5.82
N LYS A 793 7.04 25.65 -6.51
CA LYS A 793 8.14 24.86 -5.92
C LYS A 793 9.33 25.70 -5.47
N ALA A 794 9.61 26.80 -6.16
CA ALA A 794 10.71 27.69 -5.79
C ALA A 794 10.38 28.67 -4.65
N LYS A 795 9.11 28.70 -4.20
CA LYS A 795 8.65 29.50 -3.05
C LYS A 795 8.65 28.71 -1.74
N VAL A 796 8.87 27.38 -1.81
CA VAL A 796 9.20 26.46 -0.71
C VAL A 796 10.70 26.48 -0.51
#